data_AF-A0A1J5WJC1-F1
#
_entry.id   AF-A0A1J5WJC1-F1
#
_cell.length_a   1.000
_cell.length_b   1.000
_cell.length_c   1.000
_cell.angle_alpha   90.00
_cell.angle_beta   90.00
_cell.angle_gamma   90.00
#
_symmetry.space_group_name_H-M   'P 1'
#
loop_
_entity.id
_entity.type
_entity.pdbx_description
1 polymer ?
#
loop_
_entity_poly.entity_id
_entity_poly.type
_entity_poly.pdbx_seq_one_letter_code
_entity_poly.pdbx_strand_id
1 'polypeptide(L)'
;METETTRTLKLGNTFFVFTDKNVFLIPKSEYSHFQQDKEGYICLKRKHLSEVTDRDTGRLICIVCHEEAGLKDFISPLCRQMHFVFCRACAEYLKGRTDRREVACPYCKEKRGDKTCQEEIIGVLVSRMPHKTLQYLELKPDMEVETVTKLTRKTKVVISNVVVSDALFFGLMSNTIVTIRNRVSLFGHDNSLDCCLGEFNVRICNAPRFCFDGYTDEDMKQIHENIKTTPKKSIQFSAGGINAKEDGIGVLLKLSGSVDGHVSDLFLESSTKDHIEEILETAGNLIWIGRAKKLTLIGRAIQLLPALGLHEENTTEEISLRVYDHGHIAEILNTENSSVSVGAVKKLSLYDDAIEILPKICFREAGEMESLVLDSDFHDCVAEILKTENNSLWVGKVKCLKLNGHAVQILPKLRIHQENVMEELVLLPDCPENIFGMLGMENKSIWVGKVGWLELKGHAVGIFPKLRIHEENVMEVLELNTDHPEDVAEILKEENNSIWVGKVEKLKLEDYALEILPKLEIHEENVMEELGLEADNLGYITGILEEENNSIWVGKVKRLELYGYTVGILPKLRIHEENVMEELWLYADKTETPIEIHKTENNSIWVGRVKWLKLDEYAVEILPKLRIHEENVMEFLELLTRHPGNITEILKEENNSIWVGRVKVLCPQYYAVQILPKLRIHGENEMEELVLDADKPEHITEILKEENGSIWVGKVEMLGLFGYAVEILPKLRIHGENVMEEFGLWTQYPENIAEILRMKNNSIWIGKVKKLELYNYAIEILPKLGIHEENVMEELELDAYWAECIVEILKMENKSIWVGKVR
;
A
#
# COMPACT_ATOMS: atom_id res chain seq x y z
N MET A 1 -11.62 19.09 5.80
CA MET A 1 -12.87 18.57 6.42
C MET A 1 -13.92 19.66 6.33
N GLU A 2 -15.11 19.33 5.82
CA GLU A 2 -16.24 20.26 5.65
C GLU A 2 -16.75 20.76 7.00
N THR A 3 -17.10 22.04 7.08
CA THR A 3 -17.63 22.73 8.26
C THR A 3 -19.00 22.17 8.66
N GLU A 4 -19.07 21.41 9.75
CA GLU A 4 -20.34 20.91 10.33
C GLU A 4 -21.06 22.04 11.09
N THR A 5 -21.85 22.85 10.41
CA THR A 5 -22.60 23.96 11.01
C THR A 5 -24.11 23.74 10.98
N THR A 6 -24.60 22.79 11.80
CA THR A 6 -25.82 22.84 12.65
C THR A 6 -25.97 21.49 13.37
N ARG A 7 -25.49 21.39 14.62
CA ARG A 7 -25.69 20.18 15.45
C ARG A 7 -27.04 20.27 16.16
N THR A 8 -27.88 19.23 16.06
CA THR A 8 -29.03 19.08 16.98
C THR A 8 -28.64 18.10 18.08
N LEU A 9 -28.67 18.55 19.34
CA LEU A 9 -28.28 17.75 20.50
C LEU A 9 -29.50 17.43 21.36
N LYS A 10 -29.59 16.20 21.86
CA LYS A 10 -30.74 15.74 22.65
C LYS A 10 -30.44 15.73 24.15
N LEU A 11 -31.38 16.22 24.95
CA LEU A 11 -31.37 16.14 26.41
C LEU A 11 -32.78 15.76 26.90
N GLY A 12 -32.98 14.51 27.33
CA GLY A 12 -34.30 14.01 27.74
C GLY A 12 -35.35 14.20 26.63
N ASN A 13 -36.38 15.00 26.92
CA ASN A 13 -37.41 15.40 25.95
C ASN A 13 -37.19 16.81 25.37
N THR A 14 -35.97 17.35 25.43
CA THR A 14 -35.61 18.65 24.83
C THR A 14 -34.53 18.49 23.79
N PHE A 15 -34.66 19.20 22.67
CA PHE A 15 -33.66 19.26 21.60
C PHE A 15 -33.04 20.65 21.52
N PHE A 16 -31.71 20.71 21.57
CA PHE A 16 -30.92 21.91 21.34
C PHE A 16 -30.57 22.00 19.86
N VAL A 17 -31.12 22.99 19.17
CA VAL A 17 -30.83 23.28 17.77
C VAL A 17 -29.96 24.53 17.70
N PHE A 18 -28.70 24.35 17.29
CA PHE A 18 -27.75 25.45 17.10
C PHE A 18 -27.92 26.07 15.72
N THR A 19 -28.03 27.38 15.66
CA THR A 19 -28.05 28.18 14.42
C THR A 19 -26.93 29.22 14.51
N ASP A 20 -26.58 29.89 13.40
CA ASP A 20 -25.49 30.87 13.32
C ASP A 20 -25.41 31.91 14.47
N LYS A 21 -26.54 32.26 15.10
CA LYS A 21 -26.57 33.33 16.13
C LYS A 21 -27.37 32.98 17.39
N ASN A 22 -28.03 31.83 17.43
CA ASN A 22 -28.99 31.49 18.48
C ASN A 22 -29.04 29.99 18.71
N VAL A 23 -29.45 29.62 19.92
CA VAL A 23 -29.78 28.24 20.27
C VAL A 23 -31.27 28.16 20.53
N PHE A 24 -31.95 27.19 19.93
CA PHE A 24 -33.35 26.94 20.22
C PHE A 24 -33.50 25.63 21.00
N LEU A 25 -34.20 25.70 22.14
CA LEU A 25 -34.61 24.54 22.91
C LEU A 25 -36.04 24.20 22.50
N ILE A 26 -36.21 23.01 21.96
CA ILE A 26 -37.48 22.57 21.38
C ILE A 26 -37.99 21.37 22.19
N PRO A 27 -39.22 21.43 22.75
CA PRO A 27 -39.82 20.28 23.40
C PRO A 27 -39.99 19.13 22.41
N LYS A 28 -39.89 17.88 22.85
CA LYS A 28 -40.08 16.70 22.00
C LYS A 28 -41.44 16.67 21.31
N SER A 29 -42.50 17.22 21.92
CA SER A 29 -43.81 17.36 21.27
C SER A 29 -43.72 18.19 20.00
N GLU A 30 -43.08 19.36 20.06
CA GLU A 30 -42.85 20.24 18.92
C GLU A 30 -41.78 19.70 17.97
N TYR A 31 -40.70 19.14 18.51
CA TYR A 31 -39.62 18.56 17.71
C TYR A 31 -40.08 17.33 16.92
N SER A 32 -41.04 16.55 17.45
CA SER A 32 -41.62 15.38 16.75
C SER A 32 -42.38 15.75 15.47
N HIS A 33 -42.65 17.04 15.25
CA HIS A 33 -43.22 17.55 14.00
C HIS A 33 -42.17 17.74 12.92
N PHE A 34 -40.89 17.66 13.27
CA PHE A 34 -39.76 17.53 12.38
C PHE A 34 -39.33 16.06 12.35
N GLN A 35 -39.26 15.47 11.17
CA GLN A 35 -38.65 14.15 10.97
C GLN A 35 -37.43 14.32 10.08
N GLN A 36 -36.28 13.84 10.56
CA GLN A 36 -35.14 13.56 9.69
C GLN A 36 -35.30 12.14 9.14
N ASP A 37 -35.15 11.99 7.83
CA ASP A 37 -35.07 10.67 7.22
C ASP A 37 -33.66 10.06 7.37
N LYS A 38 -33.49 8.79 6.96
CA LYS A 38 -32.20 8.07 7.05
C LYS A 38 -31.04 8.71 6.26
N GLU A 39 -31.32 9.71 5.41
CA GLU A 39 -30.32 10.46 4.61
C GLU A 39 -30.12 11.89 5.15
N GLY A 40 -30.76 12.26 6.26
CA GLY A 40 -30.59 13.54 6.96
C GLY A 40 -31.54 14.66 6.51
N TYR A 41 -32.50 14.40 5.60
CA TYR A 41 -33.40 15.44 5.09
C TYR A 41 -34.54 15.76 6.06
N ILE A 42 -34.86 17.04 6.22
CA ILE A 42 -35.92 17.49 7.13
C ILE A 42 -37.27 17.49 6.43
N CYS A 43 -38.23 16.83 7.08
CA CYS A 43 -39.65 16.87 6.76
C CYS A 43 -40.42 17.52 7.91
N LEU A 44 -41.32 18.47 7.61
CA LEU A 44 -42.24 19.04 8.62
C LEU A 44 -43.71 18.93 8.25
N LYS A 45 -44.60 18.91 9.24
CA LYS A 45 -46.06 18.98 9.03
C LYS A 45 -46.50 20.36 8.55
N ARG A 46 -47.24 20.42 7.42
CA ARG A 46 -47.71 21.68 6.80
C ARG A 46 -48.48 22.61 7.75
N LYS A 47 -49.33 22.09 8.66
CA LYS A 47 -50.14 22.90 9.58
C LYS A 47 -49.36 23.95 10.41
N HIS A 48 -48.06 23.75 10.62
CA HIS A 48 -47.20 24.70 11.35
C HIS A 48 -46.60 25.80 10.48
N LEU A 49 -46.73 25.71 9.15
CA LEU A 49 -46.30 26.78 8.23
C LEU A 49 -47.35 27.87 8.09
N SER A 50 -48.63 27.52 8.21
CA SER A 50 -49.74 28.47 8.17
C SER A 50 -49.75 29.46 9.34
N GLU A 51 -49.10 29.13 10.45
CA GLU A 51 -48.95 30.01 11.62
C GLU A 51 -47.70 30.91 11.55
N VAL A 52 -46.84 30.69 10.56
CA VAL A 52 -45.44 31.18 10.51
C VAL A 52 -45.20 32.24 9.43
N THR A 53 -46.11 32.40 8.46
CA THR A 53 -45.91 33.33 7.34
C THR A 53 -46.92 34.47 7.34
N ASP A 54 -46.42 35.70 7.56
CA ASP A 54 -47.13 36.98 7.51
C ASP A 54 -47.43 37.45 6.05
N ARG A 55 -47.49 36.52 5.10
CA ARG A 55 -47.79 36.78 3.69
C ARG A 55 -48.91 35.86 3.26
N ASP A 56 -49.80 36.38 2.40
CA ASP A 56 -50.79 35.64 1.60
C ASP A 56 -50.12 34.59 0.68
N THR A 57 -49.44 33.58 1.23
CA THR A 57 -48.91 32.43 0.50
C THR A 57 -50.03 31.42 0.29
N GLY A 58 -50.96 31.80 -0.59
CA GLY A 58 -51.85 30.84 -1.22
C GLY A 58 -51.02 29.75 -1.92
N ARG A 59 -51.00 28.56 -1.31
CA ARG A 59 -50.55 27.26 -1.84
C ARG A 59 -49.05 26.97 -1.77
N LEU A 60 -48.65 26.07 -0.85
CA LEU A 60 -47.33 25.42 -0.85
C LEU A 60 -47.34 24.28 -1.86
N ILE A 61 -46.67 24.49 -2.99
CA ILE A 61 -46.71 23.59 -4.14
C ILE A 61 -45.47 22.68 -4.15
N CYS A 62 -45.68 21.38 -4.41
CA CYS A 62 -44.57 20.46 -4.63
C CYS A 62 -43.92 20.74 -5.99
N ILE A 63 -42.59 20.89 -6.04
CA ILE A 63 -41.90 21.20 -7.31
C ILE A 63 -41.99 20.07 -8.35
N VAL A 64 -42.27 18.84 -7.92
CA VAL A 64 -42.28 17.65 -8.80
C VAL A 64 -43.68 17.40 -9.36
N CYS A 65 -44.68 17.24 -8.49
CA CYS A 65 -46.05 16.96 -8.95
C CYS A 65 -46.86 18.23 -9.22
N HIS A 66 -46.36 19.41 -8.83
CA HIS A 66 -47.09 20.69 -8.90
C HIS A 66 -48.44 20.70 -8.16
N GLU A 67 -48.69 19.71 -7.29
CA GLU A 67 -49.85 19.67 -6.43
C GLU A 67 -49.59 20.40 -5.11
N GLU A 68 -50.66 20.94 -4.53
CA GLU A 68 -50.63 21.57 -3.23
C GLU A 68 -50.64 20.49 -2.13
N ALA A 69 -49.63 20.48 -1.26
CA ALA A 69 -49.53 19.47 -0.21
C ALA A 69 -50.63 19.64 0.86
N GLY A 70 -51.28 18.59 1.34
CA GLY A 70 -52.35 18.70 2.35
C GLY A 70 -51.87 19.24 3.70
N LEU A 71 -52.77 19.84 4.49
CA LEU A 71 -52.44 20.45 5.81
C LEU A 71 -51.87 19.43 6.84
N LYS A 72 -52.15 18.14 6.67
CA LYS A 72 -51.65 17.05 7.53
C LYS A 72 -50.40 16.37 6.97
N ASP A 73 -49.95 16.74 5.78
CA ASP A 73 -48.84 16.09 5.11
C ASP A 73 -47.48 16.59 5.63
N PHE A 74 -46.50 15.69 5.63
CA PHE A 74 -45.10 16.05 5.80
C PHE A 74 -44.54 16.54 4.48
N ILE A 75 -43.90 17.71 4.52
CA ILE A 75 -43.26 18.34 3.37
C ILE A 75 -41.80 18.67 3.69
N SER A 76 -40.93 18.59 2.68
CA SER A 76 -39.51 18.93 2.81
C SER A 76 -39.23 20.21 2.02
N PRO A 77 -38.78 21.32 2.65
CA PRO A 77 -38.47 22.55 1.93
C PRO A 77 -37.28 22.38 0.97
N LEU A 78 -37.40 22.95 -0.23
CA LEU A 78 -36.33 22.94 -1.23
C LEU A 78 -35.29 24.06 -1.02
N CYS A 79 -35.66 25.13 -0.33
CA CYS A 79 -34.81 26.29 -0.08
C CYS A 79 -35.19 27.03 1.20
N ARG A 80 -34.28 27.88 1.71
CA ARG A 80 -34.44 28.69 2.93
C ARG A 80 -35.68 29.58 2.92
N GLN A 81 -36.04 30.11 1.74
CA GLN A 81 -37.20 30.97 1.53
C GLN A 81 -38.50 30.18 1.28
N MET A 82 -38.43 28.85 1.22
CA MET A 82 -39.55 27.94 1.00
C MET A 82 -40.36 28.24 -0.26
N HIS A 83 -39.69 28.68 -1.34
CA HIS A 83 -40.34 28.91 -2.62
C HIS A 83 -41.05 27.66 -3.14
N PHE A 84 -40.48 26.47 -2.89
CA PHE A 84 -41.07 25.18 -3.20
C PHE A 84 -40.78 24.15 -2.11
N VAL A 85 -41.57 23.07 -2.10
CA VAL A 85 -41.40 21.93 -1.21
C VAL A 85 -41.41 20.61 -1.99
N PHE A 86 -41.06 19.51 -1.35
CA PHE A 86 -41.40 18.16 -1.79
C PHE A 86 -42.53 17.62 -0.93
N CYS A 87 -43.57 17.06 -1.56
CA CYS A 87 -44.49 16.20 -0.84
C CYS A 87 -43.79 14.85 -0.57
N ARG A 88 -44.22 14.16 0.48
CA ARG A 88 -43.63 12.89 0.89
C ARG A 88 -43.54 11.87 -0.25
N ALA A 89 -44.59 11.72 -1.05
CA ALA A 89 -44.62 10.77 -2.16
C ALA A 89 -43.58 11.10 -3.25
N CYS A 90 -43.40 12.38 -3.59
CA CYS A 90 -42.38 12.79 -4.56
C CYS A 90 -40.96 12.70 -3.97
N ALA A 91 -40.78 12.94 -2.67
CA ALA A 91 -39.49 12.74 -2.02
C ALA A 91 -39.09 11.25 -2.02
N GLU A 92 -40.02 10.35 -1.71
CA GLU A 92 -39.82 8.89 -1.77
C GLU A 92 -39.61 8.39 -3.22
N TYR A 93 -40.33 8.95 -4.20
CA TYR A 93 -40.13 8.64 -5.62
C TYR A 93 -38.73 9.02 -6.12
N LEU A 94 -38.25 10.22 -5.74
CA LEU A 94 -36.89 10.66 -6.08
C LEU A 94 -35.81 9.80 -5.40
N LYS A 95 -36.10 9.22 -4.24
CA LYS A 95 -35.20 8.32 -3.51
C LYS A 95 -34.95 6.98 -4.22
N GLY A 96 -35.92 6.49 -4.99
CA GLY A 96 -35.83 5.21 -5.71
C GLY A 96 -35.10 5.25 -7.06
N ARG A 97 -34.66 6.42 -7.52
CA ARG A 97 -33.97 6.57 -8.80
C ARG A 97 -32.46 6.32 -8.69
N THR A 98 -31.92 5.62 -9.69
CA THR A 98 -30.48 5.43 -9.87
C THR A 98 -29.78 6.66 -10.45
N ASP A 99 -30.50 7.57 -11.12
CA ASP A 99 -29.98 8.84 -11.63
C ASP A 99 -30.21 9.99 -10.62
N ARG A 100 -29.23 10.29 -9.78
CA ARG A 100 -29.32 11.33 -8.74
C ARG A 100 -29.20 12.76 -9.30
N ARG A 101 -30.03 13.14 -10.28
CA ARG A 101 -30.08 14.55 -10.74
C ARG A 101 -30.66 15.43 -9.64
N GLU A 102 -29.86 16.37 -9.14
CA GLU A 102 -30.27 17.28 -8.08
C GLU A 102 -31.35 18.27 -8.56
N VAL A 103 -32.46 18.32 -7.83
CA VAL A 103 -33.50 19.32 -8.05
C VAL A 103 -33.09 20.60 -7.31
N ALA A 104 -33.07 21.72 -8.02
CA ALA A 104 -32.74 23.04 -7.49
C ALA A 104 -33.97 23.96 -7.48
N CYS A 105 -34.03 24.87 -6.52
CA CYS A 105 -35.03 25.92 -6.47
C CYS A 105 -34.83 26.88 -7.66
N PRO A 106 -35.83 27.08 -8.54
CA PRO A 106 -35.70 27.97 -9.70
C PRO A 106 -35.38 29.42 -9.33
N TYR A 107 -35.78 29.86 -8.14
CA TYR A 107 -35.67 31.26 -7.71
C TYR A 107 -34.33 31.59 -7.06
N CYS A 108 -33.83 30.74 -6.16
CA CYS A 108 -32.59 30.99 -5.42
C CYS A 108 -31.45 30.03 -5.82
N LYS A 109 -31.69 29.07 -6.71
CA LYS A 109 -30.74 28.04 -7.16
C LYS A 109 -30.18 27.13 -6.05
N GLU A 110 -30.71 27.24 -4.82
CA GLU A 110 -30.42 26.31 -3.72
C GLU A 110 -30.88 24.89 -4.08
N LYS A 111 -30.07 23.89 -3.74
CA LYS A 111 -30.31 22.49 -4.12
C LYS A 111 -30.76 21.67 -2.92
N ARG A 112 -31.62 20.67 -3.15
CA ARG A 112 -32.07 19.75 -2.11
C ARG A 112 -30.91 18.98 -1.45
N GLY A 113 -29.89 18.62 -2.23
CA GLY A 113 -28.75 17.79 -1.79
C GLY A 113 -27.69 18.52 -0.97
N ASP A 114 -27.76 19.86 -0.88
CA ASP A 114 -26.82 20.65 -0.10
C ASP A 114 -27.15 20.51 1.39
N LYS A 115 -26.30 19.76 2.10
CA LYS A 115 -26.44 19.48 3.54
C LYS A 115 -26.50 20.77 4.36
N THR A 116 -25.71 21.78 3.97
CA THR A 116 -25.67 23.13 4.56
C THR A 116 -27.02 23.83 4.44
N CYS A 117 -27.65 23.74 3.25
CA CYS A 117 -28.95 24.34 3.01
C CYS A 117 -30.04 23.70 3.88
N GLN A 118 -30.03 22.37 4.02
CA GLN A 118 -30.99 21.64 4.85
C GLN A 118 -30.84 21.98 6.34
N GLU A 119 -29.60 22.06 6.83
CA GLU A 119 -29.27 22.45 8.20
C GLU A 119 -29.79 23.86 8.54
N GLU A 120 -29.56 24.84 7.66
CA GLU A 120 -30.05 26.21 7.84
C GLU A 120 -31.57 26.34 7.74
N ILE A 121 -32.24 25.48 6.94
CA ILE A 121 -33.70 25.46 6.83
C ILE A 121 -34.36 25.17 8.19
N ILE A 122 -33.79 24.27 9.03
CA ILE A 122 -34.29 24.06 10.40
C ILE A 122 -34.16 25.36 11.18
N GLY A 123 -33.01 26.01 11.13
CA GLY A 123 -32.77 27.26 11.85
C GLY A 123 -33.78 28.34 11.48
N VAL A 124 -34.06 28.50 10.18
CA VAL A 124 -35.10 29.42 9.68
C VAL A 124 -36.49 29.01 10.17
N LEU A 125 -36.86 27.73 10.08
CA LEU A 125 -38.17 27.23 10.53
C LEU A 125 -38.40 27.52 12.01
N VAL A 126 -37.45 27.12 12.85
CA VAL A 126 -37.55 27.26 14.31
C VAL A 126 -37.54 28.73 14.71
N SER A 127 -36.77 29.58 14.03
CA SER A 127 -36.74 31.02 14.30
C SER A 127 -38.09 31.73 14.10
N ARG A 128 -38.98 31.16 13.28
CA ARG A 128 -40.31 31.72 13.02
C ARG A 128 -41.42 31.10 13.87
N MET A 129 -41.15 30.00 14.57
CA MET A 129 -42.11 29.44 15.51
C MET A 129 -42.36 30.42 16.66
N PRO A 130 -43.56 30.43 17.26
CA PRO A 130 -43.80 31.15 18.51
C PRO A 130 -42.80 30.67 19.56
N HIS A 131 -41.92 31.56 20.00
CA HIS A 131 -40.87 31.23 20.95
C HIS A 131 -40.77 32.24 22.06
N LYS A 132 -40.35 31.76 23.24
CA LYS A 132 -40.01 32.61 24.37
C LYS A 132 -38.50 32.82 24.40
N THR A 133 -38.06 34.07 24.40
CA THR A 133 -36.64 34.39 24.60
C THR A 133 -36.33 34.38 26.09
N LEU A 134 -35.38 33.54 26.52
CA LEU A 134 -34.92 33.53 27.90
C LEU A 134 -33.75 34.50 28.10
N GLN A 135 -33.77 35.22 29.22
CA GLN A 135 -32.63 35.99 29.70
C GLN A 135 -31.69 35.14 30.58
N TYR A 136 -32.22 34.06 31.16
CA TYR A 136 -31.50 33.20 32.10
C TYR A 136 -31.93 31.74 31.92
N LEU A 137 -30.96 30.82 31.96
CA LEU A 137 -31.17 29.37 31.96
C LEU A 137 -30.18 28.71 32.93
N GLU A 138 -30.64 27.75 33.72
CA GLU A 138 -29.78 26.85 34.50
C GLU A 138 -29.83 25.46 33.85
N LEU A 139 -28.69 24.97 33.33
CA LEU A 139 -28.60 23.69 32.64
C LEU A 139 -28.62 22.55 33.68
N LYS A 140 -29.61 21.67 33.58
CA LYS A 140 -29.77 20.47 34.42
C LYS A 140 -30.03 19.25 33.55
N PRO A 141 -29.63 18.03 33.96
CA PRO A 141 -29.83 16.82 33.16
C PRO A 141 -31.30 16.47 32.92
N ASP A 142 -32.18 16.87 33.85
CA ASP A 142 -33.62 16.64 33.84
C ASP A 142 -34.43 17.87 33.38
N MET A 143 -33.77 18.86 32.76
CA MET A 143 -34.47 20.05 32.29
C MET A 143 -35.38 19.76 31.09
N GLU A 144 -36.58 20.35 31.13
CA GLU A 144 -37.51 20.32 30.01
C GLU A 144 -38.07 21.72 29.74
N VAL A 145 -38.35 22.01 28.48
CA VAL A 145 -39.06 23.23 28.07
C VAL A 145 -40.46 22.86 27.60
N GLU A 146 -41.48 23.60 28.06
CA GLU A 146 -42.88 23.35 27.65
C GLU A 146 -43.18 23.94 26.25
N THR A 147 -42.48 25.01 25.88
CA THR A 147 -42.64 25.72 24.60
C THR A 147 -41.28 26.00 23.98
N VAL A 148 -41.23 26.19 22.66
CA VAL A 148 -40.00 26.58 21.94
C VAL A 148 -39.35 27.79 22.62
N THR A 149 -38.08 27.65 22.96
CA THR A 149 -37.36 28.62 23.75
C THR A 149 -36.10 29.05 23.03
N LYS A 150 -35.87 30.36 22.92
CA LYS A 150 -34.72 30.94 22.23
C LYS A 150 -33.68 31.43 23.25
N LEU A 151 -32.45 30.96 23.09
CA LEU A 151 -31.26 31.52 23.73
C LEU A 151 -30.52 32.37 22.71
N THR A 152 -30.04 33.50 23.18
CA THR A 152 -29.26 34.47 22.42
C THR A 152 -27.90 34.64 23.07
N ARG A 153 -26.97 35.32 22.39
CA ARG A 153 -25.68 35.69 22.98
C ARG A 153 -25.75 36.55 24.23
N LYS A 154 -26.91 37.13 24.55
CA LYS A 154 -27.14 37.87 25.82
C LYS A 154 -27.75 37.02 26.92
N THR A 155 -28.17 35.80 26.61
CA THR A 155 -28.80 34.88 27.55
C THR A 155 -27.74 34.30 28.47
N LYS A 156 -27.96 34.40 29.79
CA LYS A 156 -27.06 33.82 30.78
C LYS A 156 -27.40 32.35 31.02
N VAL A 157 -26.46 31.45 30.72
CA VAL A 157 -26.57 30.01 30.97
C VAL A 157 -25.67 29.62 32.15
N VAL A 158 -26.24 29.04 33.20
CA VAL A 158 -25.49 28.54 34.35
C VAL A 158 -25.33 27.04 34.25
N ILE A 159 -24.09 26.56 34.31
CA ILE A 159 -23.74 25.14 34.31
C ILE A 159 -23.08 24.80 35.65
N SER A 160 -23.55 23.74 36.32
CA SER A 160 -23.10 23.40 37.68
C SER A 160 -23.30 21.93 38.00
N ASN A 161 -22.22 21.21 38.37
CA ASN A 161 -22.26 19.81 38.81
C ASN A 161 -22.94 18.88 37.81
N VAL A 162 -22.58 19.01 36.53
CA VAL A 162 -23.11 18.19 35.44
C VAL A 162 -21.99 17.73 34.51
N VAL A 163 -22.29 16.70 33.73
CA VAL A 163 -21.39 16.14 32.73
C VAL A 163 -21.98 16.45 31.36
N VAL A 164 -21.27 17.22 30.54
CA VAL A 164 -21.82 17.83 29.31
C VAL A 164 -21.03 17.35 28.11
N SER A 165 -21.69 17.07 26.99
CA SER A 165 -20.96 16.74 25.77
C SER A 165 -20.17 17.95 25.29
N ASP A 166 -19.00 17.72 24.70
CA ASP A 166 -18.17 18.77 24.09
C ASP A 166 -18.99 19.63 23.10
N ALA A 167 -19.80 19.00 22.26
CA ALA A 167 -20.67 19.67 21.31
C ALA A 167 -21.69 20.61 21.98
N LEU A 168 -22.32 20.20 23.10
CA LEU A 168 -23.27 21.06 23.80
C LEU A 168 -22.54 22.18 24.52
N PHE A 169 -21.43 21.85 25.17
CA PHE A 169 -20.63 22.79 25.91
C PHE A 169 -20.15 23.92 25.00
N PHE A 170 -19.42 23.62 23.93
CA PHE A 170 -18.88 24.63 23.03
C PHE A 170 -19.97 25.34 22.23
N GLY A 171 -21.05 24.64 21.84
CA GLY A 171 -22.20 25.28 21.22
C GLY A 171 -22.84 26.35 22.11
N LEU A 172 -22.97 26.08 23.42
CA LEU A 172 -23.46 27.10 24.37
C LEU A 172 -22.44 28.22 24.58
N MET A 173 -21.15 27.90 24.63
CA MET A 173 -20.08 28.87 24.80
C MET A 173 -19.97 29.85 23.62
N SER A 174 -20.30 29.45 22.40
CA SER A 174 -20.31 30.35 21.23
C SER A 174 -21.59 31.17 21.07
N ASN A 175 -22.70 30.71 21.65
CA ASN A 175 -24.02 31.30 21.41
C ASN A 175 -24.69 31.96 22.62
N THR A 176 -24.10 31.90 23.83
CA THR A 176 -24.68 32.41 25.07
C THR A 176 -23.62 32.97 26.03
N ILE A 177 -24.01 33.59 27.15
CA ILE A 177 -23.10 33.94 28.25
C ILE A 177 -23.10 32.79 29.25
N VAL A 178 -22.04 32.00 29.29
CA VAL A 178 -21.95 30.80 30.14
C VAL A 178 -21.27 31.15 31.47
N THR A 179 -21.88 30.75 32.57
CA THR A 179 -21.31 30.87 33.93
C THR A 179 -21.20 29.50 34.56
N ILE A 180 -19.97 29.07 34.86
CA ILE A 180 -19.71 27.82 35.57
C ILE A 180 -19.66 28.08 37.08
N ARG A 181 -20.60 27.50 37.83
CA ARG A 181 -20.72 27.73 39.30
C ARG A 181 -19.91 26.72 40.12
N ASN A 182 -19.87 25.47 39.69
CA ASN A 182 -19.15 24.37 40.36
C ASN A 182 -18.38 23.53 39.31
N ARG A 183 -18.02 22.27 39.60
CA ARG A 183 -17.30 21.42 38.66
C ARG A 183 -18.20 20.96 37.51
N VAL A 184 -17.67 20.93 36.29
CA VAL A 184 -18.32 20.43 35.07
C VAL A 184 -17.36 19.46 34.40
N SER A 185 -17.85 18.31 33.96
CA SER A 185 -17.02 17.35 33.21
C SER A 185 -17.43 17.32 31.74
N LEU A 186 -16.47 17.22 30.82
CA LEU A 186 -16.77 17.07 29.39
C LEU A 186 -16.53 15.65 28.91
N PHE A 187 -17.36 15.21 27.96
CA PHE A 187 -17.18 13.96 27.23
C PHE A 187 -17.38 14.20 25.72
N GLY A 188 -16.77 13.37 24.88
CA GLY A 188 -16.97 13.44 23.44
C GLY A 188 -18.40 13.10 23.06
N HIS A 189 -19.03 13.91 22.22
CA HIS A 189 -20.42 13.71 21.84
C HIS A 189 -20.63 12.41 21.05
N ASP A 190 -21.57 11.59 21.51
CA ASP A 190 -22.13 10.45 20.79
C ASP A 190 -23.64 10.67 20.64
N ASN A 191 -24.16 10.46 19.43
CA ASN A 191 -25.58 10.55 19.12
C ASN A 191 -26.44 9.55 19.93
N SER A 192 -25.82 8.54 20.55
CA SER A 192 -26.48 7.55 21.41
C SER A 192 -26.78 8.06 22.84
N LEU A 193 -26.14 9.14 23.27
CA LEU A 193 -26.22 9.66 24.65
C LEU A 193 -26.89 11.03 24.70
N ASP A 194 -27.58 11.32 25.81
CA ASP A 194 -28.05 12.67 26.10
C ASP A 194 -26.85 13.60 26.34
N CYS A 195 -26.94 14.84 25.88
CA CYS A 195 -25.83 15.79 25.87
C CYS A 195 -25.51 16.42 27.24
N CYS A 196 -26.30 16.13 28.28
CA CYS A 196 -26.06 16.54 29.66
C CYS A 196 -26.51 15.44 30.63
N LEU A 197 -25.62 14.99 31.52
CA LEU A 197 -25.82 13.86 32.43
C LEU A 197 -25.56 14.28 33.88
N GLY A 198 -26.24 13.62 34.83
CA GLY A 198 -26.10 13.88 36.27
C GLY A 198 -24.85 13.26 36.91
N GLU A 199 -24.44 12.07 36.46
CA GLU A 199 -23.19 11.40 36.87
C GLU A 199 -22.57 10.68 35.67
N PHE A 200 -21.24 10.72 35.55
CA PHE A 200 -20.50 10.05 34.47
C PHE A 200 -20.03 8.67 34.89
N ASN A 201 -20.52 7.63 34.22
CA ASN A 201 -19.98 6.28 34.39
C ASN A 201 -18.83 6.08 33.38
N VAL A 202 -17.59 6.12 33.86
CA VAL A 202 -16.32 6.14 33.10
C VAL A 202 -16.15 4.95 32.11
N ARG A 203 -17.00 3.93 32.16
CA ARG A 203 -16.83 2.67 31.40
C ARG A 203 -17.31 2.69 29.94
N ILE A 204 -17.97 3.74 29.44
CA ILE A 204 -18.79 3.62 28.22
C ILE A 204 -18.12 4.18 26.94
N CYS A 205 -17.05 4.97 27.00
CA CYS A 205 -16.48 5.55 25.77
C CYS A 205 -14.97 5.31 25.67
N ASN A 206 -14.54 4.85 24.48
CA ASN A 206 -13.15 4.99 24.04
C ASN A 206 -12.69 6.44 24.26
N ALA A 207 -11.42 6.64 24.61
CA ALA A 207 -10.92 7.96 25.02
C ALA A 207 -11.29 9.04 23.98
N PRO A 208 -12.09 10.06 24.35
CA PRO A 208 -12.75 10.95 23.38
C PRO A 208 -11.75 11.86 22.67
N ARG A 209 -12.03 12.20 21.40
CA ARG A 209 -11.28 13.22 20.65
C ARG A 209 -11.99 14.56 20.76
N PHE A 210 -11.28 15.60 21.16
CA PHE A 210 -11.82 16.96 21.23
C PHE A 210 -11.26 17.78 20.07
N CYS A 211 -12.14 18.41 19.29
CA CYS A 211 -11.75 19.32 18.22
C CYS A 211 -12.19 20.74 18.57
N PHE A 212 -11.25 21.67 18.51
CA PHE A 212 -11.45 23.11 18.70
C PHE A 212 -11.45 23.84 17.35
N ASP A 213 -11.84 23.16 16.28
CA ASP A 213 -12.00 23.68 14.92
C ASP A 213 -13.49 23.89 14.56
N GLY A 214 -13.75 24.63 13.47
CA GLY A 214 -15.10 24.77 12.91
C GLY A 214 -15.99 25.86 13.52
N TYR A 215 -15.44 26.78 14.31
CA TYR A 215 -16.16 27.98 14.80
C TYR A 215 -15.73 29.23 14.02
N THR A 216 -16.63 30.19 13.84
CA THR A 216 -16.30 31.48 13.22
C THR A 216 -15.50 32.38 14.19
N ASP A 217 -14.75 33.37 13.70
CA ASP A 217 -14.02 34.34 14.54
C ASP A 217 -14.92 34.98 15.61
N GLU A 218 -16.18 35.21 15.24
CA GLU A 218 -17.18 35.81 16.11
C GLU A 218 -17.65 34.83 17.20
N ASP A 219 -17.78 33.54 16.88
CA ASP A 219 -18.06 32.48 17.85
C ASP A 219 -16.88 32.29 18.79
N MET A 220 -15.65 32.33 18.27
CA MET A 220 -14.43 32.23 19.05
C MET A 220 -14.28 33.40 20.01
N LYS A 221 -14.60 34.64 19.61
CA LYS A 221 -14.65 35.78 20.55
C LYS A 221 -15.62 35.53 21.70
N GLN A 222 -16.80 35.01 21.42
CA GLN A 222 -17.79 34.71 22.45
C GLN A 222 -17.32 33.60 23.40
N ILE A 223 -16.72 32.54 22.86
CA ILE A 223 -16.12 31.45 23.63
C ILE A 223 -15.03 32.01 24.55
N HIS A 224 -14.14 32.86 24.02
CA HIS A 224 -13.06 33.49 24.78
C HIS A 224 -13.56 34.34 25.95
N GLU A 225 -14.60 35.16 25.75
CA GLU A 225 -15.21 35.96 26.82
C GLU A 225 -15.77 35.08 27.94
N ASN A 226 -16.47 34.00 27.57
CA ASN A 226 -17.02 33.05 28.54
C ASN A 226 -15.92 32.35 29.35
N ILE A 227 -14.86 31.88 28.66
CA ILE A 227 -13.73 31.23 29.31
C ILE A 227 -13.02 32.19 30.26
N LYS A 228 -12.86 33.47 29.90
CA LYS A 228 -12.24 34.48 30.77
C LYS A 228 -12.94 34.63 32.13
N THR A 229 -14.25 34.41 32.17
CA THR A 229 -15.05 34.47 33.41
C THR A 229 -15.17 33.12 34.14
N THR A 230 -14.67 32.04 33.53
CA THR A 230 -14.76 30.69 34.06
C THR A 230 -13.72 30.47 35.16
N PRO A 231 -14.11 29.94 36.35
CA PRO A 231 -13.13 29.64 37.40
C PRO A 231 -12.10 28.60 36.96
N LYS A 232 -10.82 28.79 37.32
CA LYS A 232 -9.76 27.81 37.03
C LYS A 232 -10.12 26.44 37.63
N LYS A 233 -9.82 25.35 36.90
CA LYS A 233 -10.08 23.95 37.31
C LYS A 233 -11.57 23.60 37.53
N SER A 234 -12.50 24.44 37.06
CA SER A 234 -13.94 24.17 37.15
C SER A 234 -14.44 23.24 36.05
N ILE A 235 -13.66 23.04 35.00
CA ILE A 235 -13.93 22.07 33.94
C ILE A 235 -13.01 20.86 34.18
N GLN A 236 -13.42 19.66 33.77
CA GLN A 236 -12.56 18.47 33.77
C GLN A 236 -12.84 17.65 32.52
N PHE A 237 -11.81 17.26 31.79
CA PHE A 237 -11.97 16.30 30.70
C PHE A 237 -10.70 15.46 30.53
N SER A 238 -10.89 14.24 30.03
CA SER A 238 -9.82 13.31 29.66
C SER A 238 -9.94 13.03 28.17
N ALA A 239 -8.88 13.28 27.42
CA ALA A 239 -8.87 13.21 25.96
C ALA A 239 -7.97 12.08 25.47
N GLY A 240 -8.50 11.24 24.58
CA GLY A 240 -7.68 10.34 23.77
C GLY A 240 -6.86 11.14 22.76
N GLY A 241 -7.47 12.15 22.13
CA GLY A 241 -6.77 13.09 21.26
C GLY A 241 -7.38 14.49 21.27
N ILE A 242 -6.58 15.48 20.90
CA ILE A 242 -6.96 16.88 20.86
C ILE A 242 -6.48 17.48 19.54
N ASN A 243 -7.35 18.18 18.83
CA ASN A 243 -7.03 18.96 17.65
C ASN A 243 -7.46 20.41 17.89
N ALA A 244 -6.52 21.35 17.78
CA ALA A 244 -6.81 22.78 17.87
C ALA A 244 -6.12 23.56 16.75
N LYS A 245 -6.89 24.43 16.10
CA LYS A 245 -6.40 25.31 15.03
C LYS A 245 -6.67 26.77 15.38
N GLU A 246 -5.73 27.65 15.06
CA GLU A 246 -5.86 29.11 15.22
C GLU A 246 -6.35 29.50 16.64
N ASP A 247 -7.44 30.27 16.73
CA ASP A 247 -8.11 30.67 17.98
C ASP A 247 -8.43 29.49 18.92
N GLY A 248 -8.63 28.28 18.37
CA GLY A 248 -8.88 27.08 19.14
C GLY A 248 -7.73 26.71 20.08
N ILE A 249 -6.49 27.09 19.74
CA ILE A 249 -5.30 26.85 20.58
C ILE A 249 -5.40 27.68 21.87
N GLY A 250 -5.81 28.96 21.77
CA GLY A 250 -6.02 29.84 22.92
C GLY A 250 -7.12 29.31 23.86
N VAL A 251 -8.20 28.76 23.30
CA VAL A 251 -9.27 28.08 24.04
C VAL A 251 -8.74 26.87 24.79
N LEU A 252 -8.04 25.97 24.09
CA LEU A 252 -7.45 24.76 24.68
C LEU A 252 -6.55 25.10 25.88
N LEU A 253 -5.73 26.14 25.75
CA LEU A 253 -4.75 26.51 26.76
C LEU A 253 -5.34 27.22 27.96
N LYS A 254 -6.43 27.98 27.79
CA LYS A 254 -7.19 28.51 28.93
C LYS A 254 -7.91 27.39 29.69
N LEU A 255 -8.17 26.26 29.03
CA LEU A 255 -8.69 25.03 29.63
C LEU A 255 -7.59 24.10 30.18
N SER A 256 -6.30 24.42 30.04
CA SER A 256 -5.15 23.58 30.46
C SER A 256 -5.21 23.08 31.90
N GLY A 257 -5.62 23.92 32.85
CA GLY A 257 -5.76 23.53 34.27
C GLY A 257 -6.88 22.51 34.55
N SER A 258 -7.64 22.15 33.52
CA SER A 258 -8.80 21.25 33.53
C SER A 258 -8.51 19.90 32.86
N VAL A 259 -7.36 19.76 32.19
CA VAL A 259 -6.95 18.51 31.54
C VAL A 259 -6.40 17.57 32.61
N ASP A 260 -7.14 16.49 32.86
CA ASP A 260 -6.76 15.47 33.84
C ASP A 260 -6.26 14.24 33.07
N GLY A 261 -4.96 13.95 33.13
CA GLY A 261 -4.36 12.73 32.57
C GLY A 261 -3.46 12.90 31.35
N HIS A 262 -3.12 11.75 30.73
CA HIS A 262 -2.26 11.63 29.56
C HIS A 262 -3.07 11.81 28.26
N VAL A 263 -2.70 12.78 27.44
CA VAL A 263 -3.22 12.93 26.07
C VAL A 263 -2.44 11.98 25.15
N SER A 264 -3.12 11.17 24.34
CA SER A 264 -2.40 10.27 23.42
C SER A 264 -1.97 11.00 22.14
N ASP A 265 -2.87 11.78 21.55
CA ASP A 265 -2.63 12.51 20.29
C ASP A 265 -2.91 14.00 20.45
N LEU A 266 -1.96 14.86 20.10
CA LEU A 266 -2.14 16.31 20.16
C LEU A 266 -1.72 16.96 18.85
N PHE A 267 -2.66 17.62 18.19
CA PHE A 267 -2.46 18.35 16.94
C PHE A 267 -2.73 19.84 17.17
N LEU A 268 -1.75 20.69 16.87
CA LEU A 268 -1.85 22.15 16.95
C LEU A 268 -1.42 22.77 15.62
N GLU A 269 -2.25 23.66 15.06
CA GLU A 269 -1.95 24.38 13.82
C GLU A 269 -2.27 25.87 13.97
N SER A 270 -1.31 26.74 13.67
CA SER A 270 -1.49 28.19 13.75
C SER A 270 -0.80 28.88 12.58
N SER A 271 -1.48 29.81 11.92
CA SER A 271 -0.86 30.70 10.94
C SER A 271 -0.49 32.07 11.53
N THR A 272 -1.14 32.47 12.62
CA THR A 272 -0.96 33.79 13.25
C THR A 272 -0.05 33.75 14.47
N LYS A 273 0.61 34.90 14.74
CA LYS A 273 1.56 35.06 15.85
C LYS A 273 0.87 35.37 17.17
N ASP A 274 -0.22 36.14 17.11
CA ASP A 274 -0.95 36.66 18.26
C ASP A 274 -1.36 35.55 19.24
N HIS A 275 -1.80 34.40 18.71
CA HIS A 275 -2.17 33.25 19.56
C HIS A 275 -0.96 32.69 20.29
N ILE A 276 0.18 32.53 19.61
CA ILE A 276 1.39 31.92 20.16
C ILE A 276 2.04 32.81 21.23
N GLU A 277 2.11 34.14 21.02
CA GLU A 277 2.69 35.06 22.01
C GLU A 277 1.89 35.06 23.33
N GLU A 278 0.56 35.14 23.27
CA GLU A 278 -0.32 35.04 24.47
C GLU A 278 -0.03 33.75 25.28
N ILE A 279 0.30 32.68 24.56
CA ILE A 279 0.56 31.36 25.12
C ILE A 279 1.93 31.30 25.80
N LEU A 280 2.97 31.78 25.13
CA LEU A 280 4.34 31.78 25.67
C LEU A 280 4.44 32.66 26.92
N GLU A 281 3.68 33.76 27.00
CA GLU A 281 3.60 34.60 28.21
C GLU A 281 2.98 33.87 29.42
N THR A 282 2.23 32.78 29.19
CA THR A 282 1.62 31.93 30.23
C THR A 282 2.33 30.59 30.43
N ALA A 283 3.66 30.55 30.20
CA ALA A 283 4.56 29.39 30.17
C ALA A 283 4.36 28.30 31.25
N GLY A 284 3.87 28.64 32.45
CA GLY A 284 3.59 27.66 33.51
C GLY A 284 2.49 26.62 33.18
N ASN A 285 1.74 26.80 32.09
CA ASN A 285 0.59 25.98 31.70
C ASN A 285 0.87 24.99 30.55
N LEU A 286 2.11 24.88 30.04
CA LEU A 286 2.41 24.09 28.82
C LEU A 286 2.98 22.69 29.09
N ILE A 287 3.40 22.41 30.32
CA ILE A 287 4.06 21.13 30.71
C ILE A 287 3.19 19.90 30.39
N TRP A 288 1.86 20.03 30.40
CA TRP A 288 0.97 18.89 30.09
C TRP A 288 0.97 18.54 28.60
N ILE A 289 1.22 19.50 27.69
CA ILE A 289 1.35 19.25 26.24
C ILE A 289 2.58 18.37 25.99
N GLY A 290 3.68 18.65 26.70
CA GLY A 290 4.89 17.84 26.62
C GLY A 290 4.73 16.39 27.07
N ARG A 291 3.60 16.03 27.71
CA ARG A 291 3.28 14.65 28.12
C ARG A 291 2.45 13.89 27.08
N ALA A 292 2.17 14.50 25.93
CA ALA A 292 1.48 13.82 24.84
C ALA A 292 2.35 12.68 24.28
N LYS A 293 1.73 11.53 23.96
CA LYS A 293 2.45 10.43 23.30
C LYS A 293 2.82 10.80 21.86
N LYS A 294 1.89 11.45 21.15
CA LYS A 294 2.06 11.94 19.78
C LYS A 294 1.78 13.43 19.73
N LEU A 295 2.70 14.18 19.13
CA LEU A 295 2.62 15.64 19.03
C LEU A 295 2.82 16.08 17.59
N THR A 296 1.82 16.74 17.01
CA THR A 296 1.90 17.36 15.69
C THR A 296 1.76 18.87 15.82
N LEU A 297 2.78 19.60 15.38
CA LEU A 297 2.76 21.07 15.35
C LEU A 297 2.92 21.54 13.90
N ILE A 298 2.00 22.40 13.46
CA ILE A 298 2.00 22.95 12.10
C ILE A 298 2.03 24.48 12.14
N GLY A 299 2.86 25.07 11.27
CA GLY A 299 3.02 26.52 11.14
C GLY A 299 3.63 27.16 12.39
N ARG A 300 3.08 28.28 12.85
CA ARG A 300 3.56 29.00 14.04
C ARG A 300 3.38 28.22 15.34
N ALA A 301 2.55 27.16 15.37
CA ALA A 301 2.42 26.31 16.55
C ALA A 301 3.75 25.67 16.98
N ILE A 302 4.70 25.53 16.05
CA ILE A 302 6.03 24.98 16.32
C ILE A 302 6.83 25.83 17.31
N GLN A 303 6.58 27.15 17.38
CA GLN A 303 7.20 28.05 18.36
C GLN A 303 6.91 27.68 19.82
N LEU A 304 5.91 26.83 20.07
CA LEU A 304 5.63 26.28 21.40
C LEU A 304 6.67 25.25 21.83
N LEU A 305 7.37 24.59 20.90
CA LEU A 305 8.26 23.46 21.13
C LEU A 305 9.27 23.69 22.27
N PRO A 306 10.03 24.82 22.33
CA PRO A 306 10.96 25.08 23.42
C PRO A 306 10.28 25.23 24.79
N ALA A 307 9.02 25.66 24.82
CA ALA A 307 8.24 25.91 26.03
C ALA A 307 7.47 24.68 26.53
N LEU A 308 7.45 23.56 25.80
CA LEU A 308 6.68 22.37 26.18
C LEU A 308 7.27 21.60 27.37
N GLY A 309 8.50 21.92 27.79
CA GLY A 309 9.15 21.24 28.91
C GLY A 309 9.30 19.74 28.66
N LEU A 310 9.71 19.36 27.44
CA LEU A 310 10.02 17.97 27.11
C LEU A 310 11.26 17.53 27.91
N HIS A 311 11.01 16.95 29.08
CA HIS A 311 12.03 16.49 30.01
C HIS A 311 12.56 15.10 29.64
N GLU A 312 13.70 14.71 30.22
CA GLU A 312 14.36 13.42 29.98
C GLU A 312 13.48 12.19 30.30
N GLU A 313 12.49 12.34 31.17
CA GLU A 313 11.52 11.30 31.53
C GLU A 313 10.35 11.16 30.55
N ASN A 314 10.18 12.11 29.60
CA ASN A 314 9.09 12.06 28.64
C ASN A 314 9.39 11.02 27.56
N THR A 315 8.56 9.98 27.51
CA THR A 315 8.59 8.92 26.51
C THR A 315 7.62 9.24 25.37
N THR A 316 7.86 10.34 24.66
CA THR A 316 7.04 10.71 23.50
C THR A 316 7.26 9.69 22.38
N GLU A 317 6.19 9.09 21.90
CA GLU A 317 6.22 8.10 20.81
C GLU A 317 6.50 8.79 19.47
N GLU A 318 5.96 9.99 19.22
CA GLU A 318 6.05 10.65 17.93
C GLU A 318 5.99 12.18 18.05
N ILE A 319 6.89 12.88 17.35
CA ILE A 319 6.84 14.33 17.15
C ILE A 319 6.90 14.57 15.63
N SER A 320 5.90 15.28 15.10
CA SER A 320 5.80 15.66 13.69
C SER A 320 5.68 17.18 13.57
N LEU A 321 6.62 17.81 12.88
CA LEU A 321 6.70 19.26 12.73
C LEU A 321 6.64 19.62 11.25
N ARG A 322 5.76 20.54 10.87
CA ARG A 322 5.62 21.00 9.48
C ARG A 322 5.49 22.52 9.39
N VAL A 323 6.27 23.14 8.52
CA VAL A 323 6.30 24.60 8.34
C VAL A 323 6.25 24.95 6.86
N TYR A 324 5.24 25.72 6.47
CA TYR A 324 5.09 26.19 5.08
C TYR A 324 5.60 27.61 4.83
N ASP A 325 5.95 28.34 5.89
CA ASP A 325 6.46 29.71 5.83
C ASP A 325 7.62 29.84 6.81
N HIS A 326 8.82 30.10 6.27
CA HIS A 326 10.07 30.31 7.00
C HIS A 326 9.94 31.29 8.18
N GLY A 327 9.09 32.31 8.05
CA GLY A 327 8.82 33.28 9.13
C GLY A 327 8.19 32.67 10.39
N HIS A 328 7.72 31.42 10.34
CA HIS A 328 7.16 30.71 11.48
C HIS A 328 8.23 30.15 12.43
N ILE A 329 9.45 29.90 11.96
CA ILE A 329 10.53 29.31 12.78
C ILE A 329 11.57 30.32 13.26
N ALA A 330 11.49 31.58 12.82
CA ALA A 330 12.47 32.63 13.13
C ALA A 330 12.85 32.74 14.62
N GLU A 331 11.89 32.58 15.53
CA GLU A 331 12.16 32.63 16.97
C GLU A 331 12.94 31.42 17.48
N ILE A 332 12.67 30.23 16.95
CA ILE A 332 13.41 29.00 17.30
C ILE A 332 14.82 29.08 16.72
N LEU A 333 14.98 29.59 15.50
CA LEU A 333 16.30 29.73 14.88
C LEU A 333 17.23 30.66 15.68
N ASN A 334 16.68 31.63 16.42
CA ASN A 334 17.43 32.52 17.32
C ASN A 334 17.89 31.84 18.63
N THR A 335 17.43 30.62 18.94
CA THR A 335 17.89 29.88 20.12
C THR A 335 19.28 29.31 19.91
N GLU A 336 19.97 28.97 21.01
CA GLU A 336 21.27 28.30 20.94
C GLU A 336 21.12 26.90 20.30
N ASN A 337 22.15 26.41 19.60
CA ASN A 337 22.12 25.06 19.05
C ASN A 337 22.00 24.03 20.17
N SER A 338 21.27 22.94 19.90
CA SER A 338 20.98 21.90 20.89
C SER A 338 20.34 22.40 22.20
N SER A 339 19.60 23.52 22.15
CA SER A 339 18.87 24.06 23.32
C SER A 339 17.43 23.58 23.41
N VAL A 340 16.86 23.07 22.32
CA VAL A 340 15.47 22.59 22.27
C VAL A 340 15.44 21.09 22.57
N SER A 341 15.15 20.73 23.83
CA SER A 341 14.98 19.33 24.21
C SER A 341 13.70 18.75 23.60
N VAL A 342 13.82 17.56 23.00
CA VAL A 342 12.67 16.74 22.55
C VAL A 342 12.44 15.50 23.42
N GLY A 343 13.18 15.36 24.53
CA GLY A 343 13.10 14.21 25.42
C GLY A 343 13.57 12.90 24.76
N ALA A 344 13.06 11.76 25.22
CA ALA A 344 13.32 10.45 24.64
C ALA A 344 12.30 10.12 23.53
N VAL A 345 12.36 10.86 22.42
CA VAL A 345 11.45 10.69 21.29
C VAL A 345 11.78 9.41 20.50
N LYS A 346 10.76 8.59 20.24
CA LYS A 346 10.92 7.39 19.38
C LYS A 346 10.90 7.74 17.90
N LYS A 347 10.01 8.62 17.45
CA LYS A 347 9.87 9.02 16.05
C LYS A 347 9.87 10.53 15.89
N LEU A 348 10.74 11.07 15.05
CA LEU A 348 10.80 12.50 14.73
C LEU A 348 10.63 12.69 13.22
N SER A 349 9.63 13.47 12.83
CA SER A 349 9.38 13.84 11.44
C SER A 349 9.42 15.35 11.26
N LEU A 350 10.28 15.84 10.37
CA LEU A 350 10.42 17.26 10.04
C LEU A 350 10.12 17.45 8.55
N TYR A 351 9.14 18.31 8.27
CA TYR A 351 8.68 18.60 6.91
C TYR A 351 8.96 20.06 6.55
N ASP A 352 9.43 20.27 5.33
CA ASP A 352 9.63 21.58 4.72
C ASP A 352 10.58 22.46 5.57
N ASP A 353 10.25 23.73 5.83
CA ASP A 353 11.09 24.64 6.63
C ASP A 353 11.32 24.11 8.06
N ALA A 354 10.52 23.16 8.56
CA ALA A 354 10.74 22.53 9.87
C ALA A 354 12.05 21.74 9.93
N ILE A 355 12.70 21.46 8.81
CA ILE A 355 14.01 20.83 8.82
C ILE A 355 15.07 21.76 9.42
N GLU A 356 15.00 23.08 9.19
CA GLU A 356 16.01 24.04 9.67
C GLU A 356 16.15 24.10 11.20
N ILE A 357 15.16 23.62 11.96
CA ILE A 357 15.25 23.54 13.42
C ILE A 357 16.07 22.33 13.89
N LEU A 358 16.45 21.40 13.01
CA LEU A 358 17.23 20.21 13.37
C LEU A 358 18.50 20.52 14.18
N PRO A 359 19.33 21.53 13.85
CA PRO A 359 20.50 21.91 14.66
C PRO A 359 20.15 22.47 16.05
N LYS A 360 18.91 22.90 16.25
CA LYS A 360 18.40 23.42 17.53
C LYS A 360 17.93 22.31 18.46
N ILE A 361 17.59 21.15 17.91
CA ILE A 361 17.11 19.99 18.65
C ILE A 361 18.27 19.35 19.43
N CYS A 362 18.00 19.03 20.70
CA CYS A 362 18.92 18.32 21.59
C CYS A 362 18.52 16.83 21.65
N PHE A 363 19.36 15.96 21.09
CA PHE A 363 19.19 14.50 21.13
C PHE A 363 19.93 13.88 22.31
N ARG A 364 19.32 12.87 22.94
CA ARG A 364 19.94 12.13 24.05
C ARG A 364 21.07 11.24 23.55
N GLU A 365 22.26 11.33 24.16
CA GLU A 365 23.42 10.49 23.79
C GLU A 365 23.16 8.97 23.92
N ALA A 366 22.42 8.56 24.96
CA ALA A 366 22.08 7.16 25.21
C ALA A 366 20.72 6.73 24.59
N GLY A 367 20.02 7.62 23.88
CA GLY A 367 18.72 7.33 23.28
C GLY A 367 18.87 6.63 21.93
N GLU A 368 18.07 5.58 21.72
CA GLU A 368 17.89 4.95 20.42
C GLU A 368 16.54 5.40 19.84
N MET A 369 16.60 6.12 18.72
CA MET A 369 15.43 6.59 17.99
C MET A 369 14.95 5.50 17.02
N GLU A 370 13.66 5.22 17.04
CA GLU A 370 13.04 4.26 16.12
C GLU A 370 13.01 4.82 14.69
N SER A 371 12.73 6.11 14.50
CA SER A 371 12.66 6.71 13.16
C SER A 371 12.95 8.21 13.12
N LEU A 372 13.77 8.63 12.15
CA LEU A 372 13.98 10.02 11.76
C LEU A 372 13.56 10.19 10.29
N VAL A 373 12.59 11.06 10.04
CA VAL A 373 12.10 11.37 8.69
C VAL A 373 12.32 12.86 8.42
N LEU A 374 13.07 13.17 7.36
CA LEU A 374 13.24 14.54 6.86
C LEU A 374 12.73 14.60 5.43
N ASP A 375 11.87 15.55 5.13
CA ASP A 375 11.17 15.62 3.84
C ASP A 375 10.98 17.08 3.44
N SER A 376 11.51 17.46 2.27
CA SER A 376 11.40 18.83 1.77
C SER A 376 11.36 18.90 0.26
N ASP A 377 10.30 19.52 -0.25
CA ASP A 377 10.11 19.82 -1.66
C ASP A 377 10.96 21.03 -2.12
N PHE A 378 11.49 21.83 -1.20
CA PHE A 378 12.18 23.09 -1.51
C PHE A 378 13.63 23.12 -1.02
N HIS A 379 14.53 23.64 -1.86
CA HIS A 379 15.95 23.79 -1.55
C HIS A 379 16.20 24.77 -0.39
N ASP A 380 15.41 25.84 -0.31
CA ASP A 380 15.61 26.90 0.69
C ASP A 380 15.46 26.37 2.12
N CYS A 381 14.59 25.37 2.33
CA CYS A 381 14.34 24.74 3.64
C CYS A 381 15.56 24.00 4.24
N VAL A 382 16.60 23.76 3.45
CA VAL A 382 17.83 23.09 3.93
C VAL A 382 19.06 23.99 3.85
N ALA A 383 18.96 25.16 3.23
CA ALA A 383 20.09 26.00 2.85
C ALA A 383 20.98 26.42 4.03
N GLU A 384 20.39 26.76 5.18
CA GLU A 384 21.16 27.11 6.38
C GLU A 384 21.90 25.90 6.98
N ILE A 385 21.28 24.72 6.95
CA ILE A 385 21.93 23.48 7.42
C ILE A 385 23.11 23.13 6.54
N LEU A 386 23.02 23.33 5.22
CA LEU A 386 24.10 23.00 4.30
C LEU A 386 25.38 23.80 4.54
N LYS A 387 25.29 24.97 5.18
CA LYS A 387 26.44 25.80 5.59
C LYS A 387 27.22 25.22 6.78
N THR A 388 26.64 24.27 7.52
CA THR A 388 27.30 23.62 8.65
C THR A 388 28.41 22.66 8.19
N GLU A 389 29.35 22.35 9.08
CA GLU A 389 30.39 21.35 8.81
C GLU A 389 29.79 19.94 8.68
N ASN A 390 30.41 19.09 7.87
CA ASN A 390 29.99 17.68 7.78
C ASN A 390 30.18 16.98 9.13
N ASN A 391 29.30 16.02 9.45
CA ASN A 391 29.28 15.33 10.74
C ASN A 391 29.15 16.27 11.96
N SER A 392 28.48 17.42 11.81
CA SER A 392 28.28 18.37 12.92
C SER A 392 26.93 18.18 13.64
N LEU A 393 25.93 17.62 12.98
CA LEU A 393 24.57 17.46 13.52
C LEU A 393 24.39 16.09 14.19
N TRP A 394 24.57 16.04 15.50
CA TRP A 394 24.37 14.81 16.27
C TRP A 394 22.91 14.36 16.28
N VAL A 395 22.64 13.13 15.82
CA VAL A 395 21.29 12.51 15.85
C VAL A 395 21.21 11.23 16.69
N GLY A 396 22.33 10.80 17.30
CA GLY A 396 22.35 9.62 18.17
C GLY A 396 22.33 8.29 17.41
N LYS A 397 21.69 7.27 18.00
CA LYS A 397 21.40 5.98 17.36
C LYS A 397 20.01 6.06 16.69
N VAL A 398 19.92 5.70 15.42
CA VAL A 398 18.70 5.78 14.61
C VAL A 398 18.50 4.44 13.90
N LYS A 399 17.34 3.81 14.14
CA LYS A 399 16.95 2.56 13.49
C LYS A 399 16.48 2.77 12.06
N CYS A 400 15.63 3.76 11.81
CA CYS A 400 15.11 4.07 10.48
C CYS A 400 15.40 5.53 10.11
N LEU A 401 16.15 5.76 9.04
CA LEU A 401 16.44 7.10 8.50
C LEU A 401 15.85 7.23 7.09
N LYS A 402 14.88 8.14 6.92
CA LYS A 402 14.28 8.43 5.61
C LYS A 402 14.50 9.89 5.25
N LEU A 403 15.10 10.13 4.08
CA LEU A 403 15.37 11.46 3.56
C LEU A 403 14.75 11.59 2.16
N ASN A 404 13.81 12.53 2.01
CA ASN A 404 13.10 12.77 0.75
C ASN A 404 13.42 14.16 0.19
N GLY A 405 13.39 14.30 -1.13
CA GLY A 405 13.61 15.57 -1.82
C GLY A 405 14.92 16.23 -1.41
N HIS A 406 14.88 17.54 -1.12
CA HIS A 406 16.07 18.30 -0.75
C HIS A 406 16.69 17.89 0.60
N ALA A 407 15.95 17.15 1.43
CA ALA A 407 16.47 16.68 2.72
C ALA A 407 17.62 15.68 2.58
N VAL A 408 17.77 15.02 1.43
CA VAL A 408 18.89 14.10 1.15
C VAL A 408 20.24 14.80 1.31
N GLN A 409 20.34 16.10 0.96
CA GLN A 409 21.56 16.90 1.09
C GLN A 409 22.06 17.06 2.53
N ILE A 410 21.21 16.76 3.52
CA ILE A 410 21.56 16.85 4.94
C ILE A 410 22.33 15.62 5.40
N LEU A 411 22.26 14.49 4.69
CA LEU A 411 22.91 13.24 5.09
C LEU A 411 24.41 13.42 5.48
N PRO A 412 25.26 14.14 4.72
CA PRO A 412 26.65 14.41 5.11
C PRO A 412 26.83 15.24 6.38
N LYS A 413 25.80 16.00 6.77
CA LYS A 413 25.80 16.87 7.96
C LYS A 413 25.46 16.08 9.22
N LEU A 414 24.74 14.97 9.09
CA LEU A 414 24.35 14.12 10.20
C LEU A 414 25.56 13.38 10.79
N ARG A 415 25.68 13.41 12.11
CA ARG A 415 26.62 12.61 12.89
C ARG A 415 25.84 11.50 13.57
N ILE A 416 25.88 10.32 12.96
CA ILE A 416 25.29 9.08 13.48
C ILE A 416 26.31 8.40 14.41
N HIS A 417 25.83 7.77 15.49
CA HIS A 417 26.67 7.05 16.45
C HIS A 417 27.51 5.95 15.74
N GLN A 418 28.76 5.72 16.19
CA GLN A 418 29.66 4.75 15.55
C GLN A 418 29.12 3.31 15.60
N GLU A 419 28.56 2.91 16.74
CA GLU A 419 27.89 1.61 16.92
C GLU A 419 26.43 1.59 16.44
N ASN A 420 26.01 2.48 15.53
CA ASN A 420 24.63 2.46 15.04
C ASN A 420 24.37 1.21 14.20
N VAL A 421 23.29 0.51 14.53
CA VAL A 421 22.72 -0.57 13.72
C VAL A 421 21.39 -0.06 13.21
N MET A 422 21.42 0.46 11.99
CA MET A 422 20.25 0.96 11.28
C MET A 422 19.50 -0.22 10.67
N GLU A 423 18.21 -0.32 10.96
CA GLU A 423 17.29 -1.26 10.33
C GLU A 423 17.03 -0.83 8.87
N GLU A 424 16.85 0.48 8.62
CA GLU A 424 16.42 1.00 7.30
C GLU A 424 17.06 2.37 6.98
N LEU A 425 17.66 2.50 5.80
CA LEU A 425 18.12 3.75 5.20
C LEU A 425 17.44 3.93 3.82
N VAL A 426 16.61 4.97 3.69
CA VAL A 426 15.87 5.26 2.45
C VAL A 426 16.17 6.68 1.98
N LEU A 427 16.67 6.81 0.75
CA LEU A 427 16.99 8.10 0.12
C LEU A 427 16.19 8.26 -1.17
N LEU A 428 15.26 9.23 -1.19
CA LEU A 428 14.32 9.47 -2.31
C LEU A 428 14.38 10.93 -2.77
N PRO A 429 15.43 11.34 -3.52
CA PRO A 429 15.45 12.62 -4.19
C PRO A 429 14.48 12.63 -5.37
N ASP A 430 13.78 13.73 -5.57
CA ASP A 430 12.83 13.91 -6.67
C ASP A 430 13.48 14.50 -7.94
N CYS A 431 14.65 15.11 -7.81
CA CYS A 431 15.40 15.78 -8.88
C CYS A 431 16.92 15.79 -8.61
N PRO A 432 17.78 16.01 -9.62
CA PRO A 432 19.23 15.89 -9.44
C PRO A 432 19.81 17.00 -8.55
N GLU A 433 19.15 18.16 -8.47
CA GLU A 433 19.50 19.23 -7.55
C GLU A 433 19.43 18.80 -6.08
N ASN A 434 18.61 17.78 -5.75
CA ASN A 434 18.51 17.23 -4.40
C ASN A 434 19.79 16.53 -3.93
N ILE A 435 20.77 16.26 -4.82
CA ILE A 435 22.02 15.60 -4.45
C ILE A 435 23.27 16.31 -5.00
N PHE A 436 23.12 17.43 -5.70
CA PHE A 436 24.20 18.11 -6.42
C PHE A 436 25.46 18.35 -5.56
N GLY A 437 25.29 18.81 -4.31
CA GLY A 437 26.40 19.05 -3.38
C GLY A 437 27.12 17.78 -2.91
N MET A 438 26.48 16.61 -3.03
CA MET A 438 26.99 15.33 -2.55
C MET A 438 27.82 14.59 -3.60
N LEU A 439 27.51 14.78 -4.89
CA LEU A 439 28.23 14.10 -5.99
C LEU A 439 29.72 14.44 -6.02
N GLY A 440 30.08 15.68 -5.65
CA GLY A 440 31.47 16.14 -5.57
C GLY A 440 32.25 15.69 -4.33
N MET A 441 31.63 14.94 -3.41
CA MET A 441 32.28 14.46 -2.19
C MET A 441 33.25 13.31 -2.48
N GLU A 442 34.21 13.09 -1.59
CA GLU A 442 35.07 11.90 -1.62
C GLU A 442 34.24 10.63 -1.37
N ASN A 443 34.64 9.51 -1.98
CA ASN A 443 34.01 8.21 -1.74
C ASN A 443 34.22 7.79 -0.28
N LYS A 444 33.24 7.06 0.29
CA LYS A 444 33.27 6.61 1.69
C LYS A 444 33.41 7.75 2.71
N SER A 445 32.91 8.96 2.38
CA SER A 445 32.99 10.14 3.26
C SER A 445 31.80 10.29 4.21
N ILE A 446 30.68 9.62 3.92
CA ILE A 446 29.43 9.71 4.69
C ILE A 446 29.25 8.45 5.54
N TRP A 447 29.41 8.53 6.85
CA TRP A 447 29.25 7.37 7.73
C TRP A 447 27.78 7.04 8.02
N VAL A 448 27.35 5.83 7.69
CA VAL A 448 25.96 5.35 7.95
C VAL A 448 25.88 4.21 8.97
N GLY A 449 27.01 3.63 9.37
CA GLY A 449 27.06 2.52 10.34
C GLY A 449 26.78 1.15 9.72
N LYS A 450 26.17 0.24 10.49
CA LYS A 450 25.61 -1.02 9.97
C LYS A 450 24.19 -0.75 9.48
N VAL A 451 23.81 -1.26 8.31
CA VAL A 451 22.52 -1.01 7.66
C VAL A 451 21.91 -2.35 7.24
N GLY A 452 20.70 -2.64 7.74
CA GLY A 452 19.91 -3.81 7.39
C GLY A 452 19.25 -3.69 6.02
N TRP A 453 18.54 -2.59 5.76
CA TRP A 453 17.89 -2.30 4.48
C TRP A 453 18.43 -0.98 3.92
N LEU A 454 18.98 -1.00 2.71
CA LEU A 454 19.41 0.19 1.97
C LEU A 454 18.62 0.33 0.67
N GLU A 455 17.84 1.39 0.56
CA GLU A 455 17.04 1.72 -0.64
C GLU A 455 17.49 3.08 -1.20
N LEU A 456 18.00 3.07 -2.43
CA LEU A 456 18.38 4.26 -3.18
C LEU A 456 17.59 4.29 -4.49
N LYS A 457 16.73 5.30 -4.66
CA LYS A 457 15.92 5.46 -5.89
C LYS A 457 16.27 6.74 -6.64
N GLY A 458 16.17 6.67 -7.96
CA GLY A 458 16.51 7.75 -8.88
C GLY A 458 17.92 8.28 -8.60
N HIS A 459 18.02 9.60 -8.46
CA HIS A 459 19.30 10.28 -8.27
C HIS A 459 20.09 9.81 -7.04
N ALA A 460 19.45 9.23 -6.01
CA ALA A 460 20.17 8.73 -4.84
C ALA A 460 21.16 7.61 -5.16
N VAL A 461 20.99 6.91 -6.28
CA VAL A 461 21.95 5.91 -6.73
C VAL A 461 23.34 6.54 -6.92
N GLY A 462 23.43 7.76 -7.45
CA GLY A 462 24.69 8.48 -7.69
C GLY A 462 25.51 8.81 -6.46
N ILE A 463 24.89 8.82 -5.27
CA ILE A 463 25.61 9.04 -3.99
C ILE A 463 26.05 7.74 -3.32
N PHE A 464 25.76 6.57 -3.89
CA PHE A 464 26.09 5.30 -3.27
C PHE A 464 27.58 5.13 -2.94
N PRO A 465 28.55 5.46 -3.83
CA PRO A 465 29.98 5.37 -3.49
C PRO A 465 30.41 6.32 -2.36
N LYS A 466 29.60 7.34 -2.04
CA LYS A 466 29.88 8.32 -0.99
C LYS A 466 29.55 7.76 0.40
N LEU A 467 28.68 6.74 0.47
CA LEU A 467 28.31 6.07 1.71
C LEU A 467 29.45 5.18 2.20
N ARG A 468 29.75 5.27 3.50
CA ARG A 468 30.67 4.41 4.22
C ARG A 468 29.88 3.50 5.14
N ILE A 469 29.66 2.29 4.67
CA ILE A 469 29.05 1.19 5.41
C ILE A 469 30.13 0.49 6.25
N HIS A 470 29.76 0.03 7.44
CA HIS A 470 30.66 -0.69 8.33
C HIS A 470 31.21 -1.98 7.69
N GLU A 471 32.46 -2.36 7.97
CA GLU A 471 33.11 -3.55 7.37
C GLU A 471 32.34 -4.84 7.70
N GLU A 472 31.98 -5.05 8.96
CA GLU A 472 31.14 -6.19 9.40
C GLU A 472 29.63 -6.03 9.09
N ASN A 473 29.23 -5.35 8.02
CA ASN A 473 27.81 -5.20 7.70
C ASN A 473 27.20 -6.51 7.18
N VAL A 474 26.03 -6.83 7.71
CA VAL A 474 25.15 -7.89 7.21
C VAL A 474 23.83 -7.21 6.84
N MET A 475 23.63 -7.03 5.55
CA MET A 475 22.49 -6.35 4.95
C MET A 475 21.42 -7.38 4.57
N GLU A 476 20.19 -7.17 5.02
CA GLU A 476 19.02 -7.95 4.61
C GLU A 476 18.64 -7.62 3.16
N VAL A 477 18.61 -6.32 2.80
CA VAL A 477 18.19 -5.86 1.46
C VAL A 477 19.05 -4.71 0.97
N LEU A 478 19.56 -4.84 -0.25
CA LEU A 478 20.09 -3.75 -1.07
C LEU A 478 19.21 -3.57 -2.29
N GLU A 479 18.50 -2.44 -2.39
CA GLU A 479 17.63 -2.08 -3.52
C GLU A 479 18.12 -0.79 -4.17
N LEU A 480 18.53 -0.89 -5.45
CA LEU A 480 18.94 0.27 -6.26
C LEU A 480 18.08 0.32 -7.53
N ASN A 481 17.46 1.46 -7.79
CA ASN A 481 16.68 1.70 -9.01
C ASN A 481 16.98 3.12 -9.52
N THR A 482 17.35 3.26 -10.79
CA THR A 482 17.35 4.56 -11.48
C THR A 482 17.15 4.37 -12.98
N ASP A 483 16.29 5.21 -13.57
CA ASP A 483 16.06 5.30 -15.01
C ASP A 483 16.93 6.37 -15.68
N HIS A 484 17.85 6.99 -14.93
CA HIS A 484 18.72 8.08 -15.39
C HIS A 484 20.19 7.64 -15.52
N PRO A 485 20.79 7.67 -16.73
CA PRO A 485 22.18 7.23 -16.94
C PRO A 485 23.21 8.15 -16.25
N GLU A 486 22.88 9.43 -16.06
CA GLU A 486 23.72 10.39 -15.34
C GLU A 486 23.99 9.99 -13.89
N ASP A 487 23.07 9.25 -13.25
CA ASP A 487 23.19 8.83 -11.86
C ASP A 487 24.29 7.79 -11.68
N VAL A 488 24.54 6.98 -12.71
CA VAL A 488 25.58 5.95 -12.69
C VAL A 488 26.88 6.42 -13.34
N ALA A 489 26.85 7.47 -14.17
CA ALA A 489 27.99 7.88 -15.01
C ALA A 489 29.31 8.11 -14.25
N GLU A 490 29.29 8.70 -13.05
CA GLU A 490 30.50 8.84 -12.22
C GLU A 490 30.92 7.51 -11.58
N ILE A 491 29.95 6.69 -11.15
CA ILE A 491 30.19 5.37 -10.55
C ILE A 491 30.90 4.44 -11.54
N LEU A 492 30.51 4.50 -12.81
CA LEU A 492 31.10 3.65 -13.85
C LEU A 492 32.59 3.92 -14.12
N LYS A 493 33.09 5.10 -13.73
CA LYS A 493 34.51 5.45 -13.81
C LYS A 493 35.36 4.80 -12.71
N GLU A 494 34.72 4.33 -11.64
CA GLU A 494 35.40 3.66 -10.54
C GLU A 494 35.89 2.26 -10.95
N GLU A 495 36.87 1.74 -10.23
CA GLU A 495 37.35 0.36 -10.42
C GLU A 495 36.26 -0.65 -10.02
N ASN A 496 36.29 -1.84 -10.63
CA ASN A 496 35.39 -2.94 -10.27
C ASN A 496 35.68 -3.37 -8.81
N ASN A 497 34.63 -3.75 -8.08
CA ASN A 497 34.71 -4.04 -6.63
C ASN A 497 35.23 -2.87 -5.77
N SER A 498 34.85 -1.62 -6.08
CA SER A 498 35.25 -0.44 -5.30
C SER A 498 34.26 -0.08 -4.18
N ILE A 499 33.01 -0.54 -4.30
CA ILE A 499 31.90 -0.21 -3.39
C ILE A 499 31.63 -1.37 -2.44
N TRP A 500 32.12 -1.26 -1.21
CA TRP A 500 31.89 -2.27 -0.16
C TRP A 500 30.44 -2.29 0.31
N VAL A 501 29.78 -3.45 0.18
CA VAL A 501 28.40 -3.67 0.67
C VAL A 501 28.28 -4.67 1.82
N GLY A 502 29.36 -5.42 2.10
CA GLY A 502 29.36 -6.45 3.15
C GLY A 502 28.75 -7.77 2.69
N LYS A 503 28.07 -8.46 3.62
CA LYS A 503 27.21 -9.62 3.32
C LYS A 503 25.81 -9.10 2.99
N VAL A 504 25.19 -9.61 1.93
CA VAL A 504 23.87 -9.18 1.43
C VAL A 504 22.99 -10.40 1.24
N GLU A 505 21.85 -10.45 1.93
CA GLU A 505 20.86 -11.52 1.81
C GLU A 505 20.05 -11.36 0.52
N LYS A 506 19.58 -10.15 0.18
CA LYS A 506 18.84 -9.85 -1.05
C LYS A 506 19.42 -8.65 -1.79
N LEU A 507 19.74 -8.83 -3.07
CA LEU A 507 20.21 -7.77 -3.96
C LEU A 507 19.22 -7.58 -5.11
N LYS A 508 18.67 -6.37 -5.21
CA LYS A 508 17.75 -5.96 -6.28
C LYS A 508 18.30 -4.76 -7.02
N LEU A 509 18.50 -4.92 -8.32
CA LEU A 509 18.97 -3.86 -9.21
C LEU A 509 18.02 -3.74 -10.39
N GLU A 510 17.53 -2.54 -10.63
CA GLU A 510 16.58 -2.22 -11.69
C GLU A 510 17.12 -1.09 -12.58
N ASP A 511 16.87 -1.21 -13.88
CA ASP A 511 17.22 -0.21 -14.89
C ASP A 511 18.73 0.14 -14.91
N TYR A 512 19.12 1.42 -15.01
CA TYR A 512 20.54 1.80 -15.08
C TYR A 512 21.33 1.44 -13.82
N ALA A 513 20.68 1.17 -12.68
CA ALA A 513 21.37 0.73 -11.46
C ALA A 513 22.10 -0.61 -11.67
N LEU A 514 21.70 -1.40 -12.67
CA LEU A 514 22.39 -2.63 -13.05
C LEU A 514 23.86 -2.39 -13.39
N GLU A 515 24.21 -1.28 -14.04
CA GLU A 515 25.59 -0.96 -14.45
C GLU A 515 26.54 -0.84 -13.24
N ILE A 516 26.00 -0.72 -12.02
CA ILE A 516 26.78 -0.69 -10.77
C ILE A 516 27.19 -2.09 -10.32
N LEU A 517 26.53 -3.15 -10.79
CA LEU A 517 26.79 -4.53 -10.34
C LEU A 517 28.29 -4.92 -10.38
N PRO A 518 29.08 -4.64 -11.43
CA PRO A 518 30.52 -4.91 -11.45
C PRO A 518 31.34 -4.10 -10.41
N LYS A 519 30.77 -2.99 -9.91
CA LYS A 519 31.42 -2.08 -8.95
C LYS A 519 31.19 -2.50 -7.50
N LEU A 520 30.22 -3.39 -7.24
CA LEU A 520 29.94 -3.88 -5.89
C LEU A 520 31.00 -4.88 -5.42
N GLU A 521 31.57 -4.63 -4.24
CA GLU A 521 32.44 -5.56 -3.53
C GLU A 521 31.59 -6.34 -2.50
N ILE A 522 31.15 -7.53 -2.92
CA ILE A 522 30.40 -8.48 -2.09
C ILE A 522 31.38 -9.40 -1.36
N HIS A 523 31.18 -9.59 -0.05
CA HIS A 523 32.04 -10.44 0.78
C HIS A 523 32.17 -11.88 0.20
N GLU A 524 33.37 -12.47 0.21
CA GLU A 524 33.64 -13.78 -0.41
C GLU A 524 32.76 -14.92 0.13
N GLU A 525 32.53 -14.93 1.44
CA GLU A 525 31.62 -15.88 2.12
C GLU A 525 30.12 -15.53 2.01
N ASN A 526 29.71 -14.63 1.11
CA ASN A 526 28.30 -14.26 1.00
C ASN A 526 27.45 -15.45 0.50
N VAL A 527 26.35 -15.69 1.22
CA VAL A 527 25.29 -16.61 0.83
C VAL A 527 24.02 -15.78 0.67
N MET A 528 23.73 -15.44 -0.57
CA MET A 528 22.59 -14.62 -0.95
C MET A 528 21.34 -15.48 -1.06
N GLU A 529 20.26 -15.06 -0.41
CA GLU A 529 18.93 -15.67 -0.56
C GLU A 529 18.34 -15.34 -1.93
N GLU A 530 18.53 -14.12 -2.44
CA GLU A 530 17.91 -13.64 -3.68
C GLU A 530 18.79 -12.62 -4.43
N LEU A 531 19.04 -12.87 -5.72
CA LEU A 531 19.59 -11.91 -6.68
C LEU A 531 18.54 -11.65 -7.76
N GLY A 532 17.92 -10.48 -7.74
CA GLY A 532 16.91 -10.05 -8.71
C GLY A 532 17.42 -8.91 -9.59
N LEU A 533 17.45 -9.12 -10.91
CA LEU A 533 17.91 -8.13 -11.89
C LEU A 533 16.83 -7.91 -12.97
N GLU A 534 16.38 -6.67 -13.16
CA GLU A 534 15.34 -6.34 -14.14
C GLU A 534 15.75 -5.17 -15.04
N ALA A 535 15.61 -5.37 -16.35
CA ALA A 535 15.83 -4.33 -17.36
C ALA A 535 14.83 -4.49 -18.51
N ASP A 536 14.05 -3.44 -18.75
CA ASP A 536 13.12 -3.37 -19.87
C ASP A 536 13.74 -2.79 -21.16
N ASN A 537 14.98 -2.30 -21.08
CA ASN A 537 15.75 -1.70 -22.16
C ASN A 537 17.19 -2.22 -22.22
N LEU A 538 17.69 -2.55 -23.41
CA LEU A 538 19.07 -2.98 -23.63
C LEU A 538 20.10 -1.91 -23.20
N GLY A 539 19.74 -0.63 -23.32
CA GLY A 539 20.56 0.51 -22.92
C GLY A 539 20.96 0.50 -21.45
N TYR A 540 20.21 -0.18 -20.59
CA TYR A 540 20.48 -0.27 -19.14
C TYR A 540 21.60 -1.24 -18.77
N ILE A 541 22.05 -2.08 -19.70
CA ILE A 541 23.01 -3.15 -19.42
C ILE A 541 24.21 -3.15 -20.37
N THR A 542 24.33 -2.14 -21.23
CA THR A 542 25.36 -2.09 -22.27
C THR A 542 26.78 -2.19 -21.73
N GLY A 543 27.10 -1.54 -20.62
CA GLY A 543 28.44 -1.61 -20.01
C GLY A 543 28.72 -2.98 -19.41
N ILE A 544 27.74 -3.58 -18.74
CA ILE A 544 27.85 -4.96 -18.22
C ILE A 544 28.08 -5.97 -19.34
N LEU A 545 27.44 -5.81 -20.49
CA LEU A 545 27.62 -6.73 -21.62
C LEU A 545 29.05 -6.70 -22.20
N GLU A 546 29.77 -5.58 -22.02
CA GLU A 546 31.18 -5.43 -22.40
C GLU A 546 32.16 -6.11 -21.44
N GLU A 547 31.72 -6.43 -20.21
CA GLU A 547 32.53 -7.14 -19.22
C GLU A 547 32.94 -8.55 -19.69
N GLU A 548 34.05 -9.07 -19.16
CA GLU A 548 34.46 -10.45 -19.43
C GLU A 548 33.48 -11.46 -18.82
N ASN A 549 33.30 -12.62 -19.46
CA ASN A 549 32.45 -13.67 -18.91
C ASN A 549 33.03 -14.19 -17.58
N ASN A 550 32.18 -14.44 -16.59
CA ASN A 550 32.57 -14.81 -15.23
C ASN A 550 33.44 -13.76 -14.50
N SER A 551 33.34 -12.46 -14.83
CA SER A 551 34.10 -11.41 -14.13
C SER A 551 33.39 -10.89 -12.87
N ILE A 552 32.06 -10.95 -12.82
CA ILE A 552 31.24 -10.32 -11.77
C ILE A 552 30.97 -11.32 -10.64
N TRP A 553 31.63 -11.18 -9.49
CA TRP A 553 31.44 -12.09 -8.36
C TRP A 553 30.14 -11.83 -7.60
N VAL A 554 29.30 -12.87 -7.47
CA VAL A 554 28.03 -12.81 -6.70
C VAL A 554 27.96 -13.78 -5.52
N GLY A 555 28.99 -14.60 -5.30
CA GLY A 555 29.04 -15.56 -4.21
C GLY A 555 28.16 -16.80 -4.42
N LYS A 556 27.58 -17.32 -3.33
CA LYS A 556 26.54 -18.38 -3.36
C LYS A 556 25.17 -17.73 -3.45
N VAL A 557 24.30 -18.21 -4.33
CA VAL A 557 22.97 -17.63 -4.60
C VAL A 557 21.92 -18.74 -4.57
N LYS A 558 20.90 -18.60 -3.72
CA LYS A 558 19.78 -19.55 -3.61
C LYS A 558 18.72 -19.31 -4.68
N ARG A 559 18.28 -18.06 -4.88
CA ARG A 559 17.34 -17.68 -5.95
C ARG A 559 17.98 -16.64 -6.88
N LEU A 560 17.99 -16.92 -8.17
CA LEU A 560 18.46 -16.01 -9.21
C LEU A 560 17.31 -15.73 -10.18
N GLU A 561 16.89 -14.47 -10.23
CA GLU A 561 15.80 -13.99 -11.07
C GLU A 561 16.31 -12.94 -12.05
N LEU A 562 16.22 -13.21 -13.36
CA LEU A 562 16.62 -12.28 -14.42
C LEU A 562 15.42 -12.01 -15.35
N TYR A 563 14.97 -10.75 -15.38
CA TYR A 563 13.85 -10.29 -16.20
C TYR A 563 14.28 -9.36 -17.35
N GLY A 564 13.75 -9.64 -18.54
CA GLY A 564 13.92 -8.81 -19.74
C GLY A 564 15.30 -8.97 -20.36
N TYR A 565 16.03 -7.87 -20.49
CA TYR A 565 17.38 -7.88 -21.09
C TYR A 565 18.45 -8.46 -20.15
N THR A 566 18.19 -8.53 -18.84
CA THR A 566 19.19 -9.00 -17.85
C THR A 566 19.55 -10.48 -17.99
N VAL A 567 18.77 -11.30 -18.71
CA VAL A 567 19.16 -12.67 -19.07
C VAL A 567 20.51 -12.67 -19.81
N GLY A 568 20.81 -11.63 -20.60
CA GLY A 568 22.11 -11.44 -21.26
C GLY A 568 23.29 -11.20 -20.31
N ILE A 569 23.05 -10.86 -19.04
CA ILE A 569 24.07 -10.67 -18.01
C ILE A 569 24.52 -12.01 -17.42
N LEU A 570 23.71 -13.07 -17.49
CA LEU A 570 24.02 -14.36 -16.87
C LEU A 570 25.44 -14.90 -17.19
N PRO A 571 25.96 -14.82 -18.43
CA PRO A 571 27.35 -15.23 -18.74
C PRO A 571 28.44 -14.41 -18.04
N LYS A 572 28.12 -13.20 -17.57
CA LYS A 572 29.03 -12.28 -16.86
C LYS A 572 29.15 -12.60 -15.38
N LEU A 573 28.12 -13.23 -14.81
CA LEU A 573 28.08 -13.59 -13.40
C LEU A 573 29.01 -14.77 -13.08
N ARG A 574 29.81 -14.62 -12.03
CA ARG A 574 30.65 -15.66 -11.43
C ARG A 574 29.99 -16.17 -10.16
N ILE A 575 29.29 -17.29 -10.28
CA ILE A 575 28.66 -18.00 -9.16
C ILE A 575 29.68 -18.98 -8.56
N HIS A 576 29.68 -19.10 -7.23
CA HIS A 576 30.59 -20.00 -6.51
C HIS A 576 30.47 -21.47 -7.00
N GLU A 577 31.58 -22.20 -7.06
CA GLU A 577 31.62 -23.58 -7.59
C GLU A 577 30.69 -24.54 -6.83
N GLU A 578 30.70 -24.49 -5.51
CA GLU A 578 29.81 -25.29 -4.65
C GLU A 578 28.35 -24.81 -4.55
N ASN A 579 27.87 -23.92 -5.44
CA ASN A 579 26.53 -23.37 -5.32
C ASN A 579 25.42 -24.44 -5.43
N VAL A 580 24.44 -24.34 -4.55
CA VAL A 580 23.20 -25.12 -4.58
C VAL A 580 22.06 -24.11 -4.65
N MET A 581 21.57 -23.91 -5.87
CA MET A 581 20.49 -22.99 -6.20
C MET A 581 19.15 -23.68 -5.99
N GLU A 582 18.28 -23.03 -5.21
CA GLU A 582 16.89 -23.43 -5.05
C GLU A 582 16.10 -23.12 -6.33
N GLU A 583 16.31 -21.93 -6.92
CA GLU A 583 15.55 -21.46 -8.08
C GLU A 583 16.40 -20.61 -9.05
N LEU A 584 16.33 -20.95 -10.33
CA LEU A 584 16.82 -20.16 -11.45
C LEU A 584 15.62 -19.82 -12.36
N TRP A 585 15.17 -18.56 -12.32
CA TRP A 585 14.07 -18.09 -13.15
C TRP A 585 14.55 -17.02 -14.12
N LEU A 586 14.43 -17.32 -15.42
CA LEU A 586 14.84 -16.44 -16.51
C LEU A 586 13.63 -16.15 -17.39
N TYR A 587 13.29 -14.87 -17.56
CA TYR A 587 12.20 -14.42 -18.41
C TYR A 587 12.71 -13.37 -19.40
N ALA A 588 12.55 -13.61 -20.70
CA ALA A 588 12.91 -12.63 -21.72
C ALA A 588 11.86 -12.57 -22.83
N ASP A 589 11.10 -11.48 -22.91
CA ASP A 589 10.07 -11.26 -23.92
C ASP A 589 10.55 -10.42 -25.12
N LYS A 590 11.80 -9.94 -25.08
CA LYS A 590 12.38 -9.04 -26.09
C LYS A 590 13.24 -9.76 -27.12
N THR A 591 13.13 -9.34 -28.38
CA THR A 591 13.78 -9.95 -29.54
C THR A 591 15.30 -9.76 -29.58
N GLU A 592 15.86 -8.77 -28.87
CA GLU A 592 17.30 -8.49 -28.90
C GLU A 592 18.09 -9.26 -27.82
N THR A 593 17.44 -9.73 -26.75
CA THR A 593 18.07 -10.55 -25.69
C THR A 593 18.83 -11.77 -26.23
N PRO A 594 18.30 -12.53 -27.21
CA PRO A 594 19.01 -13.63 -27.86
C PRO A 594 20.40 -13.30 -28.42
N ILE A 595 20.62 -12.08 -28.91
CA ILE A 595 21.86 -11.73 -29.62
C ILE A 595 23.09 -11.91 -28.72
N GLU A 596 22.97 -11.53 -27.45
CA GLU A 596 24.05 -11.69 -26.48
C GLU A 596 24.21 -13.14 -26.00
N ILE A 597 23.08 -13.84 -25.80
CA ILE A 597 23.07 -15.27 -25.46
C ILE A 597 23.80 -16.09 -26.52
N HIS A 598 23.58 -15.79 -27.81
CA HIS A 598 24.18 -16.51 -28.93
C HIS A 598 25.69 -16.34 -29.07
N LYS A 599 26.27 -15.27 -28.54
CA LYS A 599 27.72 -15.08 -28.50
C LYS A 599 28.40 -16.00 -27.48
N THR A 600 27.65 -16.53 -26.53
CA THR A 600 28.18 -17.37 -25.45
C THR A 600 28.38 -18.80 -25.95
N GLU A 601 29.47 -19.44 -25.53
CA GLU A 601 29.76 -20.84 -25.88
C GLU A 601 28.79 -21.80 -25.16
N ASN A 602 28.52 -22.96 -25.76
CA ASN A 602 27.70 -23.97 -25.11
C ASN A 602 28.41 -24.53 -23.86
N ASN A 603 27.65 -24.83 -22.81
CA ASN A 603 28.17 -25.32 -21.52
C ASN A 603 29.24 -24.42 -20.86
N SER A 604 29.22 -23.10 -21.10
CA SER A 604 30.19 -22.18 -20.50
C SER A 604 29.70 -21.47 -19.24
N ILE A 605 28.39 -21.42 -18.99
CA ILE A 605 27.78 -20.67 -17.88
C ILE A 605 27.60 -21.60 -16.67
N TRP A 606 28.40 -21.44 -15.63
CA TRP A 606 28.27 -22.26 -14.42
C TRP A 606 27.11 -21.80 -13.53
N VAL A 607 26.14 -22.70 -13.28
CA VAL A 607 25.00 -22.44 -12.37
C VAL A 607 24.99 -23.34 -11.13
N GLY A 608 25.93 -24.28 -11.02
CA GLY A 608 26.01 -25.23 -9.91
C GLY A 608 24.97 -26.34 -9.97
N ARG A 609 24.42 -26.72 -8.80
CA ARG A 609 23.26 -27.61 -8.69
C ARG A 609 22.00 -26.74 -8.62
N VAL A 610 20.97 -27.07 -9.40
CA VAL A 610 19.74 -26.29 -9.52
C VAL A 610 18.55 -27.22 -9.26
N LYS A 611 17.72 -26.87 -8.27
CA LYS A 611 16.49 -27.62 -7.97
C LYS A 611 15.34 -27.22 -8.91
N TRP A 612 15.11 -25.93 -9.12
CA TRP A 612 14.05 -25.40 -9.99
C TRP A 612 14.66 -24.56 -11.09
N LEU A 613 14.43 -24.94 -12.35
CA LEU A 613 14.85 -24.19 -13.52
C LEU A 613 13.63 -23.81 -14.34
N LYS A 614 13.36 -22.52 -14.46
CA LYS A 614 12.26 -21.97 -15.24
C LYS A 614 12.79 -21.02 -16.31
N LEU A 615 12.51 -21.36 -17.56
CA LEU A 615 12.91 -20.56 -18.73
C LEU A 615 11.66 -20.16 -19.53
N ASP A 616 11.41 -18.86 -19.58
CA ASP A 616 10.26 -18.29 -20.26
C ASP A 616 10.67 -17.46 -21.49
N GLU A 617 9.94 -17.66 -22.58
CA GLU A 617 10.08 -17.00 -23.86
C GLU A 617 11.51 -17.10 -24.44
N TYR A 618 12.17 -15.99 -24.79
CA TYR A 618 13.53 -16.00 -25.38
C TYR A 618 14.59 -16.53 -24.40
N ALA A 619 14.29 -16.60 -23.10
CA ALA A 619 15.24 -17.13 -22.13
C ALA A 619 15.54 -18.61 -22.37
N VAL A 620 14.66 -19.34 -23.05
CA VAL A 620 14.86 -20.75 -23.41
C VAL A 620 16.14 -20.98 -24.22
N GLU A 621 16.60 -20.01 -25.02
CA GLU A 621 17.83 -20.12 -25.82
C GLU A 621 19.11 -20.15 -24.96
N ILE A 622 19.03 -19.81 -23.66
CA ILE A 622 20.17 -19.93 -22.73
C ILE A 622 20.47 -21.37 -22.35
N LEU A 623 19.50 -22.29 -22.47
CA LEU A 623 19.61 -23.66 -21.98
C LEU A 623 20.87 -24.40 -22.46
N PRO A 624 21.25 -24.41 -23.77
CA PRO A 624 22.49 -25.04 -24.23
C PRO A 624 23.77 -24.38 -23.70
N LYS A 625 23.68 -23.15 -23.18
CA LYS A 625 24.80 -22.39 -22.60
C LYS A 625 25.05 -22.73 -21.14
N LEU A 626 24.03 -23.24 -20.44
CA LEU A 626 24.11 -23.60 -19.03
C LEU A 626 24.98 -24.85 -18.81
N ARG A 627 25.92 -24.75 -17.88
CA ARG A 627 26.71 -25.85 -17.34
C ARG A 627 26.15 -26.23 -15.96
N ILE A 628 25.26 -27.22 -15.96
CA ILE A 628 24.66 -27.80 -14.76
C ILE A 628 25.58 -28.92 -14.24
N HIS A 629 25.75 -29.01 -12.92
CA HIS A 629 26.58 -30.04 -12.28
C HIS A 629 26.13 -31.46 -12.70
N GLU A 630 27.08 -32.38 -12.94
CA GLU A 630 26.80 -33.74 -13.46
C GLU A 630 25.88 -34.55 -12.54
N GLU A 631 26.06 -34.43 -11.23
CA GLU A 631 25.21 -35.10 -10.23
C GLU A 631 23.89 -34.37 -9.91
N ASN A 632 23.50 -33.35 -10.68
CA ASN A 632 22.29 -32.57 -10.40
C ASN A 632 21.03 -33.44 -10.44
N VAL A 633 20.16 -33.25 -9.44
CA VAL A 633 18.81 -33.80 -9.38
C VAL A 633 17.87 -32.60 -9.30
N MET A 634 17.29 -32.26 -10.44
CA MET A 634 16.34 -31.16 -10.59
C MET A 634 14.95 -31.63 -10.18
N GLU A 635 14.31 -30.87 -9.29
CA GLU A 635 12.92 -31.08 -8.89
C GLU A 635 11.97 -30.66 -10.01
N PHE A 636 12.24 -29.53 -10.66
CA PHE A 636 11.35 -28.97 -11.69
C PHE A 636 12.14 -28.32 -12.84
N LEU A 637 11.81 -28.70 -14.08
CA LEU A 637 12.27 -28.06 -15.32
C LEU A 637 11.06 -27.56 -16.11
N GLU A 638 10.83 -26.25 -16.10
CA GLU A 638 9.78 -25.59 -16.88
C GLU A 638 10.39 -24.87 -18.09
N LEU A 639 9.86 -25.16 -19.28
CA LEU A 639 10.24 -24.47 -20.52
C LEU A 639 8.96 -23.95 -21.17
N LEU A 640 8.80 -22.64 -21.31
CA LEU A 640 7.60 -22.03 -21.87
C LEU A 640 7.97 -21.06 -22.98
N THR A 641 7.46 -21.26 -24.19
CA THR A 641 7.57 -20.22 -25.23
C THR A 641 6.42 -20.23 -26.24
N ARG A 642 5.82 -19.07 -26.45
CA ARG A 642 4.66 -18.89 -27.34
C ARG A 642 5.03 -18.50 -28.77
N HIS A 643 6.32 -18.30 -29.04
CA HIS A 643 6.80 -17.82 -30.34
C HIS A 643 7.90 -18.73 -30.90
N PRO A 644 7.84 -19.11 -32.19
CA PRO A 644 8.83 -20.01 -32.80
C PRO A 644 10.23 -19.38 -32.86
N GLY A 645 10.30 -18.05 -32.92
CA GLY A 645 11.56 -17.31 -32.96
C GLY A 645 12.45 -17.62 -31.76
N ASN A 646 11.86 -17.90 -30.60
CA ASN A 646 12.51 -18.07 -29.30
C ASN A 646 13.20 -19.44 -29.15
N ILE A 647 13.10 -20.31 -30.15
CA ILE A 647 13.74 -21.62 -30.15
C ILE A 647 14.57 -21.86 -31.42
N THR A 648 14.82 -20.82 -32.22
CA THR A 648 15.39 -20.98 -33.54
C THR A 648 16.83 -21.50 -33.47
N GLU A 649 17.63 -20.99 -32.54
CA GLU A 649 19.02 -21.45 -32.41
C GLU A 649 19.12 -22.79 -31.69
N ILE A 650 18.34 -23.01 -30.62
CA ILE A 650 18.35 -24.27 -29.87
C ILE A 650 17.93 -25.47 -30.74
N LEU A 651 17.06 -25.28 -31.74
CA LEU A 651 16.68 -26.35 -32.66
C LEU A 651 17.82 -26.77 -33.62
N LYS A 652 18.85 -25.95 -33.80
CA LYS A 652 20.04 -26.29 -34.60
C LYS A 652 21.01 -27.21 -33.87
N GLU A 653 20.87 -27.33 -32.55
CA GLU A 653 21.68 -28.24 -31.74
C GLU A 653 21.45 -29.70 -32.14
N GLU A 654 22.46 -30.54 -31.92
CA GLU A 654 22.34 -31.98 -32.14
C GLU A 654 21.35 -32.60 -31.14
N ASN A 655 20.65 -33.67 -31.54
CA ASN A 655 19.76 -34.37 -30.63
C ASN A 655 20.56 -34.98 -29.46
N ASN A 656 20.03 -34.89 -28.24
CA ASN A 656 20.72 -35.29 -27.00
C ASN A 656 22.05 -34.55 -26.73
N SER A 657 22.21 -33.30 -27.16
CA SER A 657 23.42 -32.51 -26.86
C SER A 657 23.33 -31.71 -25.55
N ILE A 658 22.11 -31.35 -25.11
CA ILE A 658 21.88 -30.40 -24.00
C ILE A 658 21.71 -31.15 -22.68
N TRP A 659 22.73 -31.10 -21.81
CA TRP A 659 22.68 -31.80 -20.53
C TRP A 659 21.79 -31.10 -19.49
N VAL A 660 20.79 -31.82 -18.97
CA VAL A 660 19.89 -31.33 -17.90
C VAL A 660 19.98 -32.12 -16.59
N GLY A 661 20.80 -33.18 -16.55
CA GLY A 661 20.96 -34.03 -15.37
C GLY A 661 19.81 -35.02 -15.17
N ARG A 662 19.48 -35.31 -13.90
CA ARG A 662 18.25 -36.01 -13.52
C ARG A 662 17.14 -35.00 -13.26
N VAL A 663 15.93 -35.26 -13.75
CA VAL A 663 14.78 -34.36 -13.68
C VAL A 663 13.57 -35.14 -13.18
N LYS A 664 12.97 -34.67 -12.09
CA LYS A 664 11.74 -35.23 -11.51
C LYS A 664 10.51 -34.80 -12.28
N VAL A 665 10.35 -33.50 -12.52
CA VAL A 665 9.24 -32.95 -13.31
C VAL A 665 9.77 -32.18 -14.52
N LEU A 666 9.32 -32.57 -15.71
CA LEU A 666 9.65 -31.90 -16.96
C LEU A 666 8.36 -31.39 -17.61
N CYS A 667 8.23 -30.08 -17.76
CA CYS A 667 7.05 -29.42 -18.32
C CYS A 667 7.39 -28.43 -19.46
N PRO A 668 7.67 -28.92 -20.68
CA PRO A 668 7.73 -28.10 -21.88
C PRO A 668 6.34 -27.75 -22.39
N GLN A 669 6.09 -26.45 -22.62
CA GLN A 669 4.81 -25.92 -23.10
C GLN A 669 4.98 -25.16 -24.41
N TYR A 670 3.95 -25.23 -25.26
CA TYR A 670 3.86 -24.55 -26.55
C TYR A 670 5.04 -24.92 -27.48
N TYR A 671 5.75 -23.94 -28.07
CA TYR A 671 6.89 -24.22 -28.95
C TYR A 671 8.05 -24.93 -28.23
N ALA A 672 8.15 -24.83 -26.90
CA ALA A 672 9.24 -25.43 -26.14
C ALA A 672 9.22 -26.97 -26.20
N VAL A 673 8.07 -27.55 -26.52
CA VAL A 673 7.92 -29.00 -26.77
C VAL A 673 8.90 -29.50 -27.84
N GLN A 674 9.25 -28.67 -28.82
CA GLN A 674 10.18 -29.04 -29.90
C GLN A 674 11.62 -29.20 -29.43
N ILE A 675 11.95 -28.75 -28.22
CA ILE A 675 13.30 -28.86 -27.64
C ILE A 675 13.54 -30.25 -27.06
N LEU A 676 12.47 -31.02 -26.78
CA LEU A 676 12.57 -32.33 -26.13
C LEU A 676 13.62 -33.27 -26.77
N PRO A 677 13.74 -33.41 -28.11
CA PRO A 677 14.77 -34.24 -28.74
C PRO A 677 16.21 -33.76 -28.50
N LYS A 678 16.40 -32.48 -28.14
CA LYS A 678 17.70 -31.86 -27.89
C LYS A 678 18.20 -32.12 -26.48
N LEU A 679 17.29 -32.41 -25.54
CA LEU A 679 17.62 -32.64 -24.15
C LEU A 679 18.29 -34.01 -23.96
N ARG A 680 19.39 -34.02 -23.22
CA ARG A 680 20.10 -35.20 -22.73
C ARG A 680 19.78 -35.40 -21.27
N ILE A 681 18.78 -36.24 -21.02
CA ILE A 681 18.38 -36.68 -19.68
C ILE A 681 19.26 -37.86 -19.26
N HIS A 682 19.62 -37.95 -17.98
CA HIS A 682 20.42 -39.05 -17.45
C HIS A 682 19.78 -40.42 -17.76
N GLY A 683 20.58 -41.43 -18.13
CA GLY A 683 20.08 -42.74 -18.57
C GLY A 683 19.26 -43.50 -17.53
N GLU A 684 19.59 -43.30 -16.25
CA GLU A 684 18.89 -43.87 -15.08
C GLU A 684 17.86 -42.88 -14.47
N ASN A 685 17.34 -41.93 -15.24
CA ASN A 685 16.36 -40.99 -14.72
C ASN A 685 15.02 -41.69 -14.42
N GLU A 686 14.52 -41.46 -13.20
CA GLU A 686 13.17 -41.83 -12.76
C GLU A 686 12.40 -40.53 -12.58
N MET A 687 11.60 -40.20 -13.60
CA MET A 687 10.80 -38.97 -13.68
C MET A 687 9.46 -39.20 -12.98
N GLU A 688 9.10 -38.30 -12.06
CA GLU A 688 7.80 -38.28 -11.39
C GLU A 688 6.73 -37.83 -12.39
N GLU A 689 7.01 -36.81 -13.21
CA GLU A 689 6.02 -36.25 -14.13
C GLU A 689 6.64 -35.72 -15.43
N LEU A 690 6.05 -36.12 -16.57
CA LEU A 690 6.29 -35.54 -17.88
C LEU A 690 4.98 -34.94 -18.42
N VAL A 691 4.93 -33.63 -18.56
CA VAL A 691 3.78 -32.92 -19.14
C VAL A 691 4.21 -32.21 -20.41
N LEU A 692 3.56 -32.54 -21.52
CA LEU A 692 3.71 -31.82 -22.79
C LEU A 692 2.38 -31.15 -23.16
N ASP A 693 2.39 -29.83 -23.34
CA ASP A 693 1.21 -29.07 -23.78
C ASP A 693 1.49 -28.33 -25.09
N ALA A 694 0.67 -28.59 -26.10
CA ALA A 694 0.70 -27.87 -27.37
C ALA A 694 -0.73 -27.60 -27.85
N ASP A 695 -1.13 -26.32 -27.87
CA ASP A 695 -2.45 -25.88 -28.35
C ASP A 695 -2.54 -25.71 -29.88
N LYS A 696 -1.41 -25.74 -30.59
CA LYS A 696 -1.32 -25.54 -32.05
C LYS A 696 -0.45 -26.58 -32.75
N PRO A 697 -0.73 -26.92 -34.02
CA PRO A 697 0.08 -27.88 -34.77
C PRO A 697 1.51 -27.38 -35.00
N GLU A 698 1.70 -26.05 -35.16
CA GLU A 698 3.03 -25.45 -35.34
C GLU A 698 3.95 -25.68 -34.14
N HIS A 699 3.40 -25.97 -32.96
CA HIS A 699 4.16 -26.25 -31.75
C HIS A 699 4.87 -27.61 -31.80
N ILE A 700 4.53 -28.49 -32.74
CA ILE A 700 5.08 -29.85 -32.80
C ILE A 700 5.71 -30.21 -34.18
N THR A 701 5.80 -29.26 -35.10
CA THR A 701 6.18 -29.55 -36.49
C THR A 701 7.56 -30.17 -36.66
N GLU A 702 8.56 -29.72 -35.90
CA GLU A 702 9.92 -30.28 -36.01
C GLU A 702 10.03 -31.64 -35.32
N ILE A 703 9.43 -31.79 -34.13
CA ILE A 703 9.49 -33.04 -33.36
C ILE A 703 8.76 -34.20 -34.08
N LEU A 704 7.74 -33.94 -34.89
CA LEU A 704 7.08 -34.99 -35.69
C LEU A 704 7.98 -35.58 -36.79
N LYS A 705 9.03 -34.87 -37.21
CA LYS A 705 10.00 -35.38 -38.20
C LYS A 705 10.94 -36.43 -37.62
N GLU A 706 11.01 -36.54 -36.30
CA GLU A 706 11.81 -37.54 -35.61
C GLU A 706 11.32 -38.96 -35.88
N GLU A 707 12.24 -39.92 -35.78
CA GLU A 707 11.88 -41.34 -35.86
C GLU A 707 11.06 -41.76 -34.63
N ASN A 708 10.16 -42.73 -34.82
CA ASN A 708 9.36 -43.25 -33.71
C ASN A 708 10.26 -43.92 -32.67
N GLY A 709 10.08 -43.56 -31.40
CA GLY A 709 10.92 -44.03 -30.29
C GLY A 709 12.36 -43.50 -30.33
N SER A 710 12.63 -42.36 -31.00
CA SER A 710 13.97 -41.74 -30.96
C SER A 710 14.22 -40.92 -29.69
N ILE A 711 13.17 -40.41 -29.04
CA ILE A 711 13.28 -39.45 -27.93
C ILE A 711 13.27 -40.20 -26.59
N TRP A 712 14.42 -40.25 -25.91
CA TRP A 712 14.54 -40.93 -24.62
C TRP A 712 14.00 -40.09 -23.46
N VAL A 713 13.05 -40.64 -22.69
CA VAL A 713 12.48 -39.96 -21.50
C VAL A 713 12.73 -40.71 -20.18
N GLY A 714 13.37 -41.88 -20.21
CA GLY A 714 13.66 -42.67 -19.01
C GLY A 714 12.45 -43.47 -18.50
N LYS A 715 12.39 -43.68 -17.18
CA LYS A 715 11.19 -44.16 -16.49
C LYS A 715 10.33 -42.95 -16.13
N VAL A 716 9.01 -43.05 -16.28
CA VAL A 716 8.06 -41.96 -16.08
C VAL A 716 6.88 -42.50 -15.27
N GLU A 717 6.63 -41.91 -14.12
CA GLU A 717 5.53 -42.27 -13.21
C GLU A 717 4.20 -41.70 -13.71
N MET A 718 4.17 -40.42 -14.10
CA MET A 718 3.01 -39.74 -14.68
C MET A 718 3.34 -39.13 -16.05
N LEU A 719 2.58 -39.46 -17.09
CA LEU A 719 2.74 -38.89 -18.42
C LEU A 719 1.43 -38.24 -18.87
N GLY A 720 1.43 -36.91 -18.99
CA GLY A 720 0.31 -36.11 -19.48
C GLY A 720 0.62 -35.47 -20.84
N LEU A 721 -0.20 -35.74 -21.85
CA LEU A 721 -0.10 -35.08 -23.17
C LEU A 721 -1.39 -34.32 -23.47
N PHE A 722 -1.25 -33.02 -23.73
CA PHE A 722 -2.37 -32.10 -23.95
C PHE A 722 -2.36 -31.49 -25.35
N GLY A 723 -3.54 -31.44 -25.98
CA GLY A 723 -3.74 -30.85 -27.31
C GLY A 723 -3.02 -31.62 -28.41
N TYR A 724 -2.28 -30.91 -29.26
CA TYR A 724 -1.44 -31.46 -30.33
C TYR A 724 -0.27 -32.28 -29.78
N ALA A 725 0.16 -32.09 -28.53
CA ALA A 725 1.28 -32.83 -27.97
C ALA A 725 1.02 -34.35 -27.93
N VAL A 726 -0.24 -34.77 -28.00
CA VAL A 726 -0.65 -36.17 -28.15
C VAL A 726 0.02 -36.82 -29.38
N GLU A 727 0.21 -36.11 -30.51
CA GLU A 727 0.86 -36.67 -31.71
C GLU A 727 2.35 -37.01 -31.50
N ILE A 728 2.97 -36.52 -30.43
CA ILE A 728 4.37 -36.82 -30.10
C ILE A 728 4.51 -38.19 -29.45
N LEU A 729 3.44 -38.78 -28.94
CA LEU A 729 3.46 -40.05 -28.23
C LEU A 729 4.28 -41.16 -28.96
N PRO A 730 4.14 -41.39 -30.28
CA PRO A 730 4.94 -42.40 -31.00
C PRO A 730 6.44 -42.10 -31.05
N LYS A 731 6.85 -40.84 -30.83
CA LYS A 731 8.24 -40.39 -30.86
C LYS A 731 8.96 -40.66 -29.54
N LEU A 732 8.22 -40.76 -28.44
CA LEU A 732 8.75 -41.03 -27.11
C LEU A 732 9.21 -42.48 -26.97
N ARG A 733 10.37 -42.67 -26.33
CA ARG A 733 10.94 -43.94 -25.92
C ARG A 733 10.97 -44.00 -24.39
N ILE A 734 10.01 -44.72 -23.85
CA ILE A 734 9.90 -45.01 -22.41
C ILE A 734 10.71 -46.29 -22.12
N HIS A 735 11.34 -46.36 -20.94
CA HIS A 735 12.09 -47.53 -20.51
C HIS A 735 11.21 -48.80 -20.50
N GLY A 736 11.73 -49.94 -20.99
CA GLY A 736 10.93 -51.16 -21.15
C GLY A 736 10.38 -51.76 -19.85
N GLU A 737 11.06 -51.50 -18.73
CA GLU A 737 10.64 -51.90 -17.37
C GLU A 737 9.76 -50.85 -16.66
N ASN A 738 9.30 -49.80 -17.36
CA ASN A 738 8.48 -48.76 -16.75
C ASN A 738 7.13 -49.30 -16.28
N VAL A 739 6.75 -48.92 -15.06
CA VAL A 739 5.40 -49.11 -14.52
C VAL A 739 4.87 -47.71 -14.21
N MET A 740 4.00 -47.23 -15.08
CA MET A 740 3.41 -45.89 -14.98
C MET A 740 2.23 -45.92 -14.01
N GLU A 741 2.19 -44.98 -13.08
CA GLU A 741 1.05 -44.80 -12.18
C GLU A 741 -0.12 -44.19 -12.97
N GLU A 742 0.15 -43.16 -13.77
CA GLU A 742 -0.88 -42.45 -14.55
C GLU A 742 -0.43 -42.13 -15.98
N PHE A 743 -1.25 -42.52 -16.95
CA PHE A 743 -1.10 -42.13 -18.35
C PHE A 743 -2.34 -41.37 -18.82
N GLY A 744 -2.18 -40.05 -19.04
CA GLY A 744 -3.26 -39.15 -19.41
C GLY A 744 -3.07 -38.57 -20.82
N LEU A 745 -4.10 -38.70 -21.67
CA LEU A 745 -4.17 -38.04 -22.97
C LEU A 745 -5.42 -37.18 -23.06
N TRP A 746 -5.25 -35.89 -23.41
CA TRP A 746 -6.38 -34.99 -23.61
C TRP A 746 -6.24 -34.24 -24.94
N THR A 747 -7.21 -34.46 -25.83
CA THR A 747 -7.35 -33.61 -27.02
C THR A 747 -8.81 -33.27 -27.34
N GLN A 748 -9.08 -32.00 -27.62
CA GLN A 748 -10.41 -31.51 -28.01
C GLN A 748 -10.72 -31.65 -29.51
N TYR A 749 -9.72 -31.95 -30.35
CA TYR A 749 -9.87 -31.94 -31.80
C TYR A 749 -9.33 -33.24 -32.43
N PRO A 750 -9.98 -33.78 -33.48
CA PRO A 750 -9.54 -34.99 -34.17
C PRO A 750 -8.24 -34.78 -34.96
N GLU A 751 -7.93 -33.54 -35.37
CA GLU A 751 -6.69 -33.21 -36.07
C GLU A 751 -5.45 -33.50 -35.20
N ASN A 752 -5.58 -33.44 -33.88
CA ASN A 752 -4.48 -33.65 -32.92
C ASN A 752 -4.06 -35.12 -32.78
N ILE A 753 -4.67 -36.05 -33.54
CA ILE A 753 -4.38 -37.48 -33.48
C ILE A 753 -4.30 -38.12 -34.87
N ALA A 754 -4.30 -37.30 -35.94
CA ALA A 754 -4.50 -37.75 -37.30
C ALA A 754 -3.37 -38.68 -37.77
N GLU A 755 -2.13 -38.44 -37.35
CA GLU A 755 -0.99 -39.33 -37.66
C GLU A 755 -1.12 -40.67 -36.92
N ILE A 756 -1.46 -40.64 -35.63
CA ILE A 756 -1.61 -41.82 -34.77
C ILE A 756 -2.69 -42.77 -35.30
N LEU A 757 -3.82 -42.25 -35.76
CA LEU A 757 -4.91 -43.07 -36.27
C LEU A 757 -4.52 -43.91 -37.50
N ARG A 758 -3.54 -43.43 -38.29
CA ARG A 758 -3.00 -44.15 -39.47
C ARG A 758 -2.05 -45.27 -39.10
N MET A 759 -1.57 -45.31 -37.86
CA MET A 759 -0.66 -46.35 -37.39
C MET A 759 -1.38 -47.70 -37.23
N LYS A 760 -0.60 -48.78 -37.19
CA LYS A 760 -1.15 -50.12 -36.92
C LYS A 760 -1.63 -50.20 -35.47
N ASN A 761 -2.59 -51.07 -35.20
CA ASN A 761 -3.02 -51.30 -33.82
C ASN A 761 -1.86 -51.87 -32.99
N ASN A 762 -1.82 -51.53 -31.71
CA ASN A 762 -0.75 -51.90 -30.76
C ASN A 762 0.67 -51.47 -31.19
N SER A 763 0.82 -50.45 -32.05
CA SER A 763 2.15 -50.00 -32.51
C SER A 763 2.83 -49.02 -31.56
N ILE A 764 2.10 -48.42 -30.62
CA ILE A 764 2.63 -47.43 -29.67
C ILE A 764 2.79 -48.12 -28.32
N TRP A 765 4.01 -48.54 -27.99
CA TRP A 765 4.27 -49.25 -26.74
C TRP A 765 4.33 -48.29 -25.54
N ILE A 766 3.47 -48.50 -24.54
CA ILE A 766 3.42 -47.69 -23.31
C ILE A 766 3.76 -48.48 -22.03
N GLY A 767 4.04 -49.78 -22.15
CA GLY A 767 4.46 -50.61 -21.02
C GLY A 767 3.32 -51.03 -20.09
N LYS A 768 3.59 -51.02 -18.77
CA LYS A 768 2.61 -51.30 -17.71
C LYS A 768 2.06 -49.97 -17.18
N VAL A 769 0.74 -49.87 -17.01
CA VAL A 769 0.02 -48.65 -16.62
C VAL A 769 -1.06 -49.01 -15.60
N LYS A 770 -1.09 -48.32 -14.45
CA LYS A 770 -2.12 -48.52 -13.42
C LYS A 770 -3.39 -47.72 -13.72
N LYS A 771 -3.28 -46.43 -14.03
CA LYS A 771 -4.40 -45.56 -14.40
C LYS A 771 -4.24 -45.05 -15.83
N LEU A 772 -5.25 -45.29 -16.67
CA LEU A 772 -5.30 -44.79 -18.04
C LEU A 772 -6.48 -43.82 -18.19
N GLU A 773 -6.19 -42.57 -18.50
CA GLU A 773 -7.17 -41.53 -18.74
C GLU A 773 -7.13 -41.05 -20.19
N LEU A 774 -8.25 -41.20 -20.90
CA LEU A 774 -8.40 -40.69 -22.26
C LEU A 774 -9.61 -39.77 -22.33
N TYR A 775 -9.36 -38.48 -22.57
CA TYR A 775 -10.40 -37.47 -22.69
C TYR A 775 -10.63 -37.06 -24.14
N ASN A 776 -11.91 -36.94 -24.51
CA ASN A 776 -12.40 -36.48 -25.79
C ASN A 776 -11.84 -37.34 -26.95
N TYR A 777 -11.27 -36.74 -28.00
CA TYR A 777 -10.80 -37.49 -29.17
C TYR A 777 -9.63 -38.44 -28.84
N ALA A 778 -8.95 -38.26 -27.70
CA ALA A 778 -7.88 -39.15 -27.27
C ALA A 778 -8.33 -40.61 -27.14
N ILE A 779 -9.63 -40.85 -26.91
CA ILE A 779 -10.21 -42.19 -26.81
C ILE A 779 -9.94 -43.00 -28.09
N GLU A 780 -9.93 -42.37 -29.27
CA GLU A 780 -9.68 -43.06 -30.54
C GLU A 780 -8.25 -43.62 -30.67
N ILE A 781 -7.32 -43.20 -29.80
CA ILE A 781 -5.95 -43.73 -29.73
C ILE A 781 -5.91 -45.10 -29.05
N LEU A 782 -6.92 -45.45 -28.23
CA LEU A 782 -6.91 -46.69 -27.44
C LEU A 782 -6.53 -47.97 -28.23
N PRO A 783 -7.03 -48.22 -29.46
CA PRO A 783 -6.62 -49.39 -30.26
C PRO A 783 -5.16 -49.37 -30.72
N LYS A 784 -4.50 -48.20 -30.67
CA LYS A 784 -3.10 -48.00 -31.11
C LYS A 784 -2.10 -48.25 -29.99
N LEU A 785 -2.55 -48.18 -28.73
CA LEU A 785 -1.72 -48.40 -27.55
C LEU A 785 -1.39 -49.88 -27.38
N GLY A 786 -0.10 -50.19 -27.28
CA GLY A 786 0.44 -51.48 -26.88
C GLY A 786 0.65 -51.50 -25.37
N ILE A 787 -0.27 -52.15 -24.67
CA ILE A 787 -0.19 -52.39 -23.22
C ILE A 787 0.44 -53.77 -22.98
N HIS A 788 1.32 -53.87 -21.98
CA HIS A 788 1.97 -55.14 -21.64
C HIS A 788 0.95 -56.24 -21.28
N GLU A 789 1.16 -57.48 -21.73
CA GLU A 789 0.22 -58.60 -21.53
C GLU A 789 -0.05 -58.93 -20.06
N GLU A 790 0.98 -58.76 -19.22
CA GLU A 790 0.90 -58.90 -17.77
C GLU A 790 0.34 -57.66 -17.04
N ASN A 791 -0.08 -56.61 -17.76
CA ASN A 791 -0.62 -55.41 -17.11
C ASN A 791 -1.91 -55.73 -16.37
N VAL A 792 -2.02 -55.20 -15.15
CA VAL A 792 -3.23 -55.21 -14.34
C VAL A 792 -3.54 -53.75 -14.02
N MET A 793 -4.39 -53.15 -14.85
CA MET A 793 -4.83 -51.77 -14.71
C MET A 793 -5.78 -51.66 -13.53
N GLU A 794 -5.62 -50.62 -12.72
CA GLU A 794 -6.47 -50.32 -11.57
C GLU A 794 -7.67 -49.46 -11.96
N GLU A 795 -7.47 -48.55 -12.93
CA GLU A 795 -8.50 -47.63 -13.37
C GLU A 795 -8.37 -47.32 -14.87
N LEU A 796 -9.50 -47.36 -15.57
CA LEU A 796 -9.64 -46.97 -16.97
C LEU A 796 -10.73 -45.90 -17.06
N GLU A 797 -10.33 -44.65 -17.29
CA GLU A 797 -11.24 -43.53 -17.46
C GLU A 797 -11.30 -43.12 -18.94
N LEU A 798 -12.51 -43.16 -19.49
CA LEU A 798 -12.81 -42.74 -20.85
C LEU A 798 -13.92 -41.71 -20.79
N ASP A 799 -13.59 -40.44 -21.01
CA ASP A 799 -14.57 -39.35 -20.99
C ASP A 799 -14.72 -38.75 -22.40
N ALA A 800 -15.85 -39.02 -23.03
CA ALA A 800 -16.20 -38.49 -24.35
C ALA A 800 -17.31 -37.45 -24.22
N TYR A 801 -16.99 -36.18 -24.41
CA TYR A 801 -18.01 -35.14 -24.40
C TYR A 801 -18.93 -35.19 -25.64
N TRP A 802 -18.40 -35.62 -26.79
CA TRP A 802 -19.13 -35.73 -28.05
C TRP A 802 -19.14 -37.16 -28.59
N ALA A 803 -20.24 -37.58 -29.24
CA ALA A 803 -20.32 -38.89 -29.89
C ALA A 803 -19.31 -39.07 -31.03
N GLU A 804 -18.82 -37.95 -31.59
CA GLU A 804 -17.80 -37.92 -32.63
C GLU A 804 -16.43 -38.42 -32.13
N CYS A 805 -16.16 -38.36 -30.82
CA CYS A 805 -14.89 -38.78 -30.20
C CYS A 805 -14.64 -40.30 -30.20
N ILE A 806 -15.59 -41.12 -30.69
CA ILE A 806 -15.47 -42.59 -30.72
C ILE A 806 -15.86 -43.18 -32.08
N VAL A 807 -15.97 -42.36 -33.13
CA VAL A 807 -16.51 -42.76 -34.43
C VAL A 807 -15.63 -43.81 -35.10
N GLU A 808 -14.30 -43.66 -35.05
CA GLU A 808 -13.39 -44.63 -35.68
C GLU A 808 -13.41 -45.99 -34.95
N ILE A 809 -13.59 -45.98 -33.63
CA ILE A 809 -13.75 -47.21 -32.84
C ILE A 809 -15.01 -47.98 -33.27
N LEU A 810 -16.12 -47.27 -33.47
CA LEU A 810 -17.39 -47.88 -33.88
C LEU A 810 -17.36 -48.46 -35.30
N LYS A 811 -16.44 -48.00 -36.15
CA LYS A 811 -16.23 -48.52 -37.51
C LYS A 811 -15.40 -49.81 -37.55
N MET A 812 -14.73 -50.19 -36.47
CA MET A 812 -13.90 -51.41 -36.43
C MET A 812 -14.77 -52.67 -36.64
N GLU A 813 -14.28 -53.61 -37.47
CA GLU A 813 -15.02 -54.81 -37.89
C GLU A 813 -15.53 -55.65 -36.70
N ASN A 814 -14.72 -55.79 -35.65
CA ASN A 814 -15.06 -56.55 -34.44
C ASN A 814 -15.62 -55.69 -33.30
N LYS A 815 -15.61 -54.35 -33.44
CA LYS A 815 -16.04 -53.37 -32.40
C LYS A 815 -15.51 -53.68 -30.99
N SER A 816 -14.33 -54.29 -30.91
CA SER A 816 -13.71 -54.75 -29.67
C SER A 816 -12.29 -54.23 -29.58
N ILE A 817 -11.90 -53.71 -28.40
CA ILE A 817 -10.55 -53.27 -28.11
C ILE A 817 -10.04 -54.09 -26.93
N TRP A 818 -8.80 -54.56 -27.03
CA TRP A 818 -8.14 -55.23 -25.92
C TRP A 818 -7.36 -54.19 -25.11
N VAL A 819 -7.66 -54.10 -23.81
CA VAL A 819 -7.03 -53.15 -22.87
C VAL A 819 -6.30 -53.87 -21.73
N GLY A 820 -6.08 -55.18 -21.88
CA GLY A 820 -5.51 -56.03 -20.83
C GLY A 820 -6.51 -56.39 -19.73
N LYS A 821 -6.00 -56.67 -18.53
CA LYS A 821 -6.82 -56.91 -17.33
C LYS A 821 -7.04 -55.58 -16.61
N VAL A 822 -8.29 -55.27 -16.30
CA VAL A 822 -8.69 -54.12 -15.47
C VAL A 822 -9.33 -54.68 -14.19
N ARG A 823 -8.92 -54.20 -13.02
CA ARG A 823 -9.55 -54.53 -11.73
C ARG A 823 -10.91 -53.84 -11.60
#